data_AF-A0A395SAC1-F1
#
_entry.id   AF-A0A395SAC1-F1
#
_cell.length_a   1.000
_cell.length_b   1.000
_cell.length_c   1.000
_cell.angle_alpha   90.00
_cell.angle_beta   90.00
_cell.angle_gamma   90.00
#
_symmetry.space_group_name_H-M   'P 1'
#
loop_
_entity.id
_entity.type
_entity.pdbx_description
1 polymer ?
#
loop_
_entity_poly.entity_id
_entity_poly.type
_entity_poly.pdbx_seq_one_letter_code
_entity_poly.pdbx_strand_id
1 'polypeptide(L)'
;MISTNSKPDSPQTRKQAVAEASSSRVIPRPVPESQAQDPRTYQIEQLRRRYSPKETTAPDGATSLAFRIKPSDPDFPFELAALECDIRVPQAYPDETPVLHVKNKDIPRGFSINVERGWDSLVEERPGATLLAYTRELDKNLEKFLSEQKAETVKLMTFRDTRHVEAQKTQSQTQESAQPKQPTEPAPSKPAPPPVRYVPEPAYTKEEIAAAKERRALEIRQLEARMKRTPEYRRSPDGVVYTLPLEPQKRAQLPPGLQSVRSLHLIIPLLYPLQNLRIQLNNVESQDAEPVEDLFCEKAEEQQHMSLMSHLNYLAQNIHKLAKQAQAQVPKVETPAPVAEDQSQDTKEPEPKSENSHIQVIPRPPEWGYVDGDDEESSSSDEADEGGAVIENEEEEPQVYMPGETPERGTMVSFPSIELHGIELLQLAILGISVKCERCKTVNEVTGLKPDVEKTASCKKCATPFAVKYRQTLIHENSTRAGFLDLAGCKVADMLPSTFVPTCERCSTPAPGLVSVRGSSVTNVCRDCHGHFTFKIPEVKFLFITPGSLPPPTSGPRRKQEKLGLHAGDQLPSKGTCSHYRKSYRWFRFSCCSRVHPCDKCHDKEEDHINEWANRIICGWCSREQNYSSAVEACRFCGRYLIGRKGRGFWEGGKGTRDRRMMSRKDPRKYKRIGGSAAKEK
;
A
#
# COMPACT_ATOMS: atom_id res chain seq x y z
N MET A 1 -41.15 14.87 45.18
CA MET A 1 -40.69 16.03 44.39
C MET A 1 -39.37 15.66 43.75
N ILE A 2 -39.34 15.69 42.41
CA ILE A 2 -38.24 16.03 41.48
C ILE A 2 -38.65 15.38 40.16
N SER A 3 -39.22 16.22 39.28
CA SER A 3 -39.72 15.87 37.96
C SER A 3 -38.57 15.72 36.96
N THR A 4 -38.56 14.63 36.22
CA THR A 4 -37.73 14.45 35.02
C THR A 4 -38.44 15.08 33.82
N ASN A 5 -37.88 16.18 33.31
CA ASN A 5 -38.36 16.83 32.09
C ASN A 5 -37.39 16.52 30.94
N SER A 6 -37.86 15.72 29.98
CA SER A 6 -37.18 15.35 28.74
C SER A 6 -37.24 16.50 27.72
N LYS A 7 -36.09 16.86 27.12
CA LYS A 7 -36.02 17.69 25.90
C LYS A 7 -35.56 16.85 24.69
N PRO A 8 -36.04 17.14 23.47
CA PRO A 8 -35.87 16.30 22.29
C PRO A 8 -34.61 16.62 21.47
N ASP A 9 -34.23 15.63 20.66
CA ASP A 9 -33.09 15.55 19.74
C ASP A 9 -32.84 16.76 18.83
N SER A 10 -31.57 17.15 18.73
CA SER A 10 -31.02 17.97 17.64
C SER A 10 -30.04 17.13 16.79
N PRO A 11 -30.10 17.19 15.45
CA PRO A 11 -29.32 16.31 14.58
C PRO A 11 -27.84 16.75 14.50
N GLN A 12 -26.92 15.84 14.84
CA GLN A 12 -25.48 16.06 14.71
C GLN A 12 -25.05 16.02 13.23
N THR A 13 -24.92 17.19 12.62
CA THR A 13 -24.12 17.38 11.41
C THR A 13 -22.64 17.17 11.73
N ARG A 14 -22.02 16.15 11.12
CA ARG A 14 -20.55 16.02 11.03
C ARG A 14 -20.00 17.20 10.22
N LYS A 15 -19.50 18.23 10.90
CA LYS A 15 -18.65 19.26 10.29
C LYS A 15 -17.19 18.82 10.36
N GLN A 16 -16.53 19.00 9.23
CA GLN A 16 -15.14 18.69 8.91
C GLN A 16 -14.11 19.38 9.81
N ALA A 17 -12.89 18.85 9.74
CA ALA A 17 -11.65 19.30 10.35
C ALA A 17 -11.41 20.82 10.21
N VAL A 18 -10.93 21.42 11.29
CA VAL A 18 -10.41 22.79 11.32
C VAL A 18 -9.09 22.82 10.54
N ALA A 19 -8.91 23.83 9.68
CA ALA A 19 -7.74 23.96 8.80
C ALA A 19 -6.44 24.35 9.53
N GLU A 20 -6.52 24.93 10.74
CA GLU A 20 -5.35 25.33 11.53
C GLU A 20 -5.52 24.94 13.00
N ALA A 21 -4.43 24.43 13.61
CA ALA A 21 -4.40 24.04 15.01
C ALA A 21 -4.30 25.27 15.92
N SER A 22 -5.02 25.25 17.05
CA SER A 22 -4.98 26.31 18.06
C SER A 22 -3.57 26.55 18.60
N SER A 23 -3.10 27.80 18.57
CA SER A 23 -1.76 28.23 19.01
C SER A 23 -1.41 27.88 20.46
N SER A 24 -2.41 27.65 21.30
CA SER A 24 -2.24 27.23 22.71
C SER A 24 -1.75 25.79 22.89
N ARG A 25 -1.70 24.98 21.82
CA ARG A 25 -1.27 23.57 21.86
C ARG A 25 0.12 23.34 21.26
N VAL A 26 0.79 24.40 20.80
CA VAL A 26 2.13 24.34 20.21
C VAL A 26 3.16 24.63 21.30
N ILE A 27 3.81 23.58 21.79
CA ILE A 27 4.97 23.71 22.69
C ILE A 27 6.13 24.23 21.82
N PRO A 28 6.79 25.36 22.17
CA PRO A 28 7.93 25.86 21.41
C PRO A 28 9.07 24.86 21.45
N ARG A 29 9.72 24.66 20.29
CA ARG A 29 10.87 23.75 20.20
C ARG A 29 12.01 24.30 21.05
N PRO A 30 12.76 23.45 21.78
CA PRO A 30 13.93 23.90 22.52
C PRO A 30 14.96 24.50 21.54
N VAL A 31 15.43 25.70 21.85
CA VAL A 31 16.47 26.39 21.07
C VAL A 31 17.82 25.80 21.46
N PRO A 32 18.65 25.33 20.51
CA PRO A 32 19.99 24.84 20.79
C PRO A 32 20.87 25.90 21.47
N GLU A 33 21.71 25.51 22.43
CA GLU A 33 22.60 26.44 23.16
C GLU A 33 23.54 27.21 22.23
N SER A 34 23.98 26.60 21.13
CA SER A 34 24.83 27.25 20.11
C SER A 34 24.11 28.39 19.36
N GLN A 35 22.79 28.30 19.19
CA GLN A 35 21.99 29.37 18.62
C GLN A 35 21.76 30.52 19.61
N ALA A 36 21.73 30.21 20.92
CA ALA A 36 21.57 31.21 21.97
C ALA A 36 22.88 32.01 22.22
N GLN A 37 24.05 31.38 22.04
CA GLN A 37 25.34 32.05 22.19
C GLN A 37 25.71 32.91 20.97
N ASP A 38 25.65 32.35 19.76
CA ASP A 38 26.04 33.06 18.52
C ASP A 38 25.01 32.81 17.39
N PRO A 39 23.89 33.56 17.37
CA PRO A 39 22.82 33.35 16.40
C PRO A 39 23.29 33.59 14.95
N ARG A 40 24.24 34.50 14.74
CA ARG A 40 24.79 34.82 13.41
C ARG A 40 25.55 33.64 12.81
N THR A 41 26.55 33.14 13.52
CA THR A 41 27.41 32.05 13.05
C THR A 41 26.60 30.78 12.85
N TYR A 42 25.70 30.47 13.79
CA TYR A 42 24.82 29.31 13.70
C TYR A 42 23.95 29.33 12.44
N GLN A 43 23.34 30.48 12.11
CA GLN A 43 22.47 30.59 10.94
C GLN A 43 23.22 30.66 9.61
N ILE A 44 24.41 31.25 9.58
CA ILE A 44 25.31 31.18 8.42
C ILE A 44 25.70 29.72 8.16
N GLU A 45 26.02 28.96 9.20
CA GLU A 45 26.39 27.55 9.05
C GLU A 45 25.20 26.67 8.59
N GLN A 46 23.98 27.02 9.00
CA GLN A 46 22.77 26.41 8.46
C GLN A 46 22.61 26.64 6.94
N LEU A 47 22.89 27.86 6.45
CA LEU A 47 22.92 28.14 5.01
C LEU A 47 24.07 27.40 4.32
N ARG A 48 25.24 27.32 4.97
CA ARG A 48 26.42 26.59 4.47
C ARG A 48 26.10 25.13 4.20
N ARG A 49 25.46 24.46 5.16
CA ARG A 49 25.07 23.04 5.04
C ARG A 49 24.02 22.78 3.96
N ARG A 50 23.08 23.71 3.76
CA ARG A 50 21.96 23.51 2.82
C ARG A 50 22.30 23.82 1.37
N TYR A 51 23.09 24.87 1.13
CA TYR A 51 23.28 25.42 -0.21
C TYR A 51 24.73 25.46 -0.69
N SER A 52 25.70 25.12 0.17
CA SER A 52 27.14 25.17 -0.13
C SER A 52 27.55 26.48 -0.86
N PRO A 53 27.25 27.65 -0.27
CA PRO A 53 27.45 28.94 -0.90
C PRO A 53 28.94 29.23 -1.12
N LYS A 54 29.22 30.05 -2.14
CA LYS A 54 30.52 30.70 -2.28
C LYS A 54 30.55 31.90 -1.34
N GLU A 55 31.39 31.82 -0.32
CA GLU A 55 31.49 32.85 0.71
C GLU A 55 32.54 33.89 0.33
N THR A 56 32.22 35.16 0.55
CA THR A 56 33.19 36.25 0.42
C THR A 56 32.97 37.22 1.56
N THR A 57 34.04 37.56 2.27
CA THR A 57 33.98 38.55 3.35
C THR A 57 34.18 39.92 2.73
N ALA A 58 33.21 40.81 2.91
CA ALA A 58 33.32 42.20 2.49
C ALA A 58 34.29 42.95 3.41
N PRO A 59 34.93 44.03 2.93
CA PRO A 59 35.83 44.85 3.75
C PRO A 59 35.13 45.43 5.01
N ASP A 60 33.81 45.57 4.97
CA ASP A 60 32.97 46.08 6.07
C ASP A 60 32.64 45.00 7.13
N GLY A 61 33.24 43.81 7.05
CA GLY A 61 33.00 42.69 7.98
C GLY A 61 31.72 41.88 7.71
N ALA A 62 30.92 42.27 6.71
CA ALA A 62 29.75 41.52 6.27
C ALA A 62 30.13 40.24 5.49
N THR A 63 29.38 39.17 5.70
CA THR A 63 29.57 37.89 4.99
C THR A 63 28.60 37.82 3.83
N SER A 64 29.12 37.75 2.60
CA SER A 64 28.32 37.55 1.38
C SER A 64 28.27 36.06 1.04
N LEU A 65 27.06 35.52 0.89
CA LEU A 65 26.79 34.11 0.61
C LEU A 65 26.11 33.98 -0.75
N ALA A 66 26.88 33.60 -1.78
CA ALA A 66 26.35 33.41 -3.12
C ALA A 66 25.99 31.94 -3.40
N PHE A 67 24.72 31.66 -3.68
CA PHE A 67 24.20 30.31 -3.94
C PHE A 67 23.01 30.31 -4.91
N ARG A 68 22.59 29.11 -5.34
CA ARG A 68 21.48 28.92 -6.29
C ARG A 68 20.28 28.30 -5.60
N ILE A 69 19.10 28.89 -5.81
CA ILE A 69 17.81 28.38 -5.33
C ILE A 69 17.03 27.85 -6.52
N LYS A 70 16.60 26.58 -6.48
CA LYS A 70 15.69 26.03 -7.48
C LYS A 70 14.25 26.23 -7.01
N PRO A 71 13.34 26.73 -7.85
CA PRO A 71 11.92 26.85 -7.50
C PRO A 71 11.38 25.50 -7.02
N SER A 72 10.74 25.48 -5.85
CA SER A 72 10.16 24.25 -5.29
C SER A 72 8.84 23.82 -5.95
N ASP A 73 8.21 24.70 -6.74
CA ASP A 73 6.93 24.44 -7.40
C ASP A 73 7.12 23.63 -8.71
N PRO A 74 6.53 22.43 -8.86
CA PRO A 74 6.60 21.65 -10.10
C PRO A 74 5.87 22.32 -11.29
N ASP A 75 4.89 23.19 -11.03
CA ASP A 75 4.10 23.91 -12.03
C ASP A 75 4.54 25.38 -12.17
N PHE A 76 5.82 25.69 -11.89
CA PHE A 76 6.34 27.07 -11.92
C PHE A 76 6.22 27.71 -13.32
N PRO A 77 5.50 28.84 -13.47
CA PRO A 77 5.06 29.35 -14.77
C PRO A 77 6.15 30.08 -15.58
N PHE A 78 7.32 30.35 -14.99
CA PHE A 78 8.42 31.07 -15.65
C PHE A 78 9.58 30.12 -15.99
N GLU A 79 10.25 30.35 -17.12
CA GLU A 79 11.44 29.59 -17.55
C GLU A 79 12.67 29.97 -16.72
N LEU A 80 12.72 29.55 -15.45
CA LEU A 80 13.82 29.80 -14.52
C LEU A 80 14.39 28.49 -13.97
N ALA A 81 15.58 28.10 -14.43
CA ALA A 81 16.23 26.87 -13.95
C ALA A 81 16.72 26.97 -12.49
N ALA A 82 17.22 28.15 -12.09
CA ALA A 82 17.59 28.47 -10.72
C ALA A 82 17.75 30.00 -10.53
N LEU A 83 17.39 30.51 -9.36
CA LEU A 83 17.66 31.86 -8.91
C LEU A 83 19.05 31.92 -8.24
N GLU A 84 20.00 32.59 -8.87
CA GLU A 84 21.31 32.95 -8.32
C GLU A 84 21.15 34.13 -7.34
N CYS A 85 21.26 33.81 -6.06
CA CYS A 85 21.12 34.74 -4.95
C CYS A 85 22.46 35.03 -4.30
N ASP A 86 22.67 36.27 -3.88
CA ASP A 86 23.76 36.68 -3.00
C ASP A 86 23.19 37.37 -1.76
N ILE A 87 23.20 36.65 -0.63
CA ILE A 87 22.71 37.18 0.65
C ILE A 87 23.89 37.79 1.39
N ARG A 88 23.81 39.08 1.70
CA ARG A 88 24.78 39.76 2.57
C ARG A 88 24.26 39.78 4.00
N VAL A 89 25.00 39.16 4.90
CA VAL A 89 24.72 39.12 6.34
C VAL A 89 25.68 40.09 7.05
N PRO A 90 25.17 41.19 7.65
CA PRO A 90 25.99 42.14 8.38
C PRO A 90 26.71 41.53 9.60
N GLN A 91 27.73 42.21 10.10
CA GLN A 91 28.43 41.81 11.32
C GLN A 91 27.52 41.92 12.56
N ALA A 92 26.63 42.92 12.58
CA ALA A 92 25.68 43.17 13.67
C ALA A 92 24.36 42.37 13.56
N TYR A 93 24.28 41.36 12.67
CA TYR A 93 23.13 40.45 12.63
C TYR A 93 23.02 39.68 13.97
N PRO A 94 21.84 39.56 14.60
CA PRO A 94 20.49 39.78 14.06
C PRO A 94 19.89 41.18 14.24
N ASP A 95 20.61 42.14 14.81
CA ASP A 95 20.11 43.51 15.02
C ASP A 95 20.03 44.30 13.69
N GLU A 96 20.97 44.06 12.78
CA GLU A 96 20.92 44.55 11.40
C GLU A 96 20.38 43.48 10.44
N THR A 97 19.55 43.91 9.48
CA THR A 97 18.84 43.00 8.57
C THR A 97 19.73 42.51 7.41
N PRO A 98 19.54 41.25 6.97
CA PRO A 98 20.26 40.71 5.82
C PRO A 98 19.67 41.21 4.50
N VAL A 99 20.51 41.52 3.52
CA VAL A 99 20.09 42.05 2.21
C VAL A 99 20.33 41.02 1.11
N LEU A 100 19.34 40.79 0.25
CA LEU A 100 19.43 39.90 -0.91
C LEU A 100 19.80 40.69 -2.18
N HIS A 101 20.70 40.15 -3.00
CA HIS A 101 20.97 40.62 -4.35
C HIS A 101 20.78 39.49 -5.36
N VAL A 102 20.06 39.73 -6.45
CA VAL A 102 19.84 38.73 -7.51
C VAL A 102 20.90 38.90 -8.60
N LYS A 103 21.64 37.82 -8.90
CA LYS A 103 22.76 37.82 -9.87
C LYS A 103 22.42 37.19 -11.23
N ASN A 104 21.20 36.70 -11.44
CA ASN A 104 20.79 36.13 -12.72
C ASN A 104 20.92 37.12 -13.88
N LYS A 105 21.56 36.67 -14.97
CA LYS A 105 21.64 37.43 -16.22
C LYS A 105 20.38 37.29 -17.08
N ASP A 106 19.62 36.23 -16.86
CA ASP A 106 18.44 35.86 -17.66
C ASP A 106 17.16 36.57 -17.19
N ILE A 107 17.20 37.23 -16.01
CA ILE A 107 16.08 37.98 -15.45
C ILE A 107 16.28 39.48 -15.72
N PRO A 108 15.32 40.17 -16.36
CA PRO A 108 15.41 41.62 -16.53
C PRO A 108 15.49 42.35 -15.18
N ARG A 109 16.32 43.41 -15.10
CA ARG A 109 16.60 44.15 -13.85
C ARG A 109 15.35 44.65 -13.11
N GLY A 110 14.26 44.94 -13.81
CA GLY A 110 13.00 45.35 -13.18
C GLY A 110 12.37 44.24 -12.32
N PHE A 111 12.47 42.98 -12.74
CA PHE A 111 11.94 41.84 -11.98
C PHE A 111 12.88 41.42 -10.85
N SER A 112 14.21 41.56 -11.05
CA SER A 112 15.16 41.30 -9.97
C SER A 112 14.96 42.27 -8.80
N ILE A 113 14.65 43.54 -9.08
CA ILE A 113 14.32 44.53 -8.04
C ILE A 113 13.03 44.16 -7.30
N ASN A 114 12.01 43.61 -7.98
CA ASN A 114 10.79 43.14 -7.31
C ASN A 114 11.10 42.00 -6.33
N VAL A 115 11.98 41.08 -6.71
CA VAL A 115 12.43 39.99 -5.82
C VAL A 115 13.24 40.53 -4.63
N GLU A 116 14.12 41.51 -4.85
CA GLU A 116 14.89 42.18 -3.78
C GLU A 116 13.95 42.93 -2.80
N ARG A 117 12.97 43.68 -3.32
CA ARG A 117 11.94 44.34 -2.48
C ARG A 117 11.04 43.34 -1.75
N GLY A 118 10.71 42.23 -2.40
CA GLY A 118 9.95 41.13 -1.81
C GLY A 118 10.71 40.51 -0.63
N TRP A 119 12.03 40.35 -0.76
CA TRP A 119 12.89 39.92 0.35
C TRP A 119 12.86 40.91 1.51
N ASP A 120 13.03 42.21 1.25
CA ASP A 120 13.01 43.23 2.30
C ASP A 120 11.65 43.23 3.04
N SER A 121 10.55 43.11 2.30
CA SER A 121 9.20 43.00 2.87
C SER A 121 9.04 41.75 3.74
N LEU A 122 9.60 40.61 3.33
CA LEU A 122 9.57 39.37 4.11
C LEU A 122 10.35 39.49 5.43
N VAL A 123 11.45 40.25 5.43
CA VAL A 123 12.24 40.50 6.64
C VAL A 123 11.51 41.44 7.60
N GLU A 124 10.82 42.46 7.08
CA GLU A 124 9.99 43.37 7.88
C GLU A 124 8.75 42.70 8.48
N GLU A 125 8.08 41.80 7.74
CA GLU A 125 6.88 41.10 8.21
C GLU A 125 7.16 40.12 9.36
N ARG A 126 8.39 39.58 9.44
CA ARG A 126 8.74 38.54 10.42
C ARG A 126 10.06 38.84 11.16
N PRO A 127 10.11 39.90 11.98
CA PRO A 127 11.31 40.24 12.74
C PRO A 127 11.70 39.07 13.66
N GLY A 128 12.94 38.61 13.56
CA GLY A 128 13.47 37.49 14.35
C GLY A 128 13.35 36.10 13.73
N ALA A 129 12.87 35.97 12.49
CA ALA A 129 12.95 34.71 11.77
C ALA A 129 14.40 34.37 11.34
N THR A 130 14.69 33.09 11.13
CA THR A 130 16.03 32.65 10.73
C THR A 130 16.31 32.91 9.24
N LEU A 131 17.58 33.05 8.85
CA LEU A 131 18.01 33.18 7.45
C LEU A 131 17.46 32.06 6.55
N LEU A 132 17.38 30.84 7.07
CA LEU A 132 16.74 29.72 6.37
C LEU A 132 15.23 29.87 6.23
N ALA A 133 14.55 30.50 7.18
CA ALA A 133 13.12 30.76 7.08
C ALA A 133 12.84 31.81 5.99
N TYR A 134 13.61 32.89 5.95
CA TYR A 134 13.49 33.89 4.88
C TYR A 134 13.74 33.30 3.49
N THR A 135 14.77 32.46 3.32
CA THR A 135 15.02 31.81 2.01
C THR A 135 13.91 30.85 1.57
N ARG A 136 13.24 30.17 2.51
CA ARG A 136 12.08 29.32 2.20
C ARG A 136 10.85 30.15 1.83
N GLU A 137 10.61 31.27 2.51
CA GLU A 137 9.49 32.16 2.18
C GLU A 137 9.72 32.89 0.85
N LEU A 138 10.97 33.25 0.54
CA LEU A 138 11.34 33.77 -0.77
C LEU A 138 10.98 32.79 -1.88
N ASP A 139 11.34 31.51 -1.74
CA ASP A 139 11.07 30.45 -2.71
C ASP A 139 9.56 30.23 -2.92
N LYS A 140 8.77 30.20 -1.82
CA LYS A 140 7.31 30.07 -1.89
C LYS A 140 6.61 31.25 -2.57
N ASN A 141 7.11 32.47 -2.36
CA ASN A 141 6.50 33.68 -2.91
C ASN A 141 7.17 34.15 -4.21
N LEU A 142 8.10 33.36 -4.77
CA LEU A 142 8.89 33.75 -5.93
C LEU A 142 8.02 34.01 -7.16
N GLU A 143 6.98 33.19 -7.37
CA GLU A 143 6.02 33.37 -8.46
C GLU A 143 5.29 34.73 -8.35
N LYS A 144 4.88 35.09 -7.12
CA LYS A 144 4.22 36.37 -6.85
C LYS A 144 5.13 37.55 -7.18
N PHE A 145 6.39 37.51 -6.74
CA PHE A 145 7.34 38.60 -7.00
C PHE A 145 7.72 38.75 -8.48
N LEU A 146 7.74 37.64 -9.23
CA LEU A 146 8.03 37.64 -10.66
C LEU A 146 6.80 37.98 -11.54
N SER A 147 5.59 37.82 -11.01
CA SER A 147 4.33 38.20 -11.69
C SER A 147 3.95 39.67 -11.48
N GLU A 148 4.57 40.37 -10.53
CA GLU A 148 4.39 41.81 -10.33
C GLU A 148 4.89 42.64 -11.53
N GLN A 149 4.27 43.81 -11.74
CA GLN A 149 4.68 44.72 -12.82
C GLN A 149 6.16 45.08 -12.68
N LYS A 150 6.90 45.07 -13.81
CA LYS A 150 8.33 45.41 -13.84
C LYS A 150 8.58 46.73 -13.11
N ALA A 151 9.52 46.76 -12.15
CA ALA A 151 9.93 48.02 -11.55
C ALA A 151 10.53 48.95 -12.60
N GLU A 152 10.14 50.23 -12.59
CA GLU A 152 10.70 51.26 -13.45
C GLU A 152 12.18 51.45 -13.11
N THR A 153 13.06 50.94 -13.97
CA THR A 153 14.49 51.15 -13.85
C THR A 153 14.85 52.42 -14.61
N VAL A 154 15.19 53.49 -13.88
CA VAL A 154 15.71 54.73 -14.48
C VAL A 154 17.10 54.41 -15.04
N LYS A 155 17.20 54.22 -16.35
CA LYS A 155 18.49 54.03 -17.03
C LYS A 155 19.22 55.37 -17.08
N LEU A 156 19.88 55.75 -15.99
CA LEU A 156 20.82 56.88 -15.97
C LEU A 156 22.02 56.54 -16.85
N MET A 157 21.96 56.96 -18.11
CA MET A 157 23.10 56.95 -19.02
C MET A 157 24.08 58.05 -18.57
N THR A 158 25.01 57.71 -17.68
CA THR A 158 26.22 58.53 -17.50
C THR A 158 27.09 58.31 -18.74
N PHE A 159 27.16 59.31 -19.61
CA PHE A 159 28.10 59.35 -20.72
C PHE A 159 29.52 59.40 -20.15
N ARG A 160 30.18 58.24 -20.03
CA ARG A 160 31.65 58.18 -19.95
C ARG A 160 32.17 57.97 -21.37
N ASP A 161 32.80 59.01 -21.87
CA ASP A 161 33.49 59.06 -23.16
C ASP A 161 34.67 58.06 -23.17
N THR A 162 34.52 56.96 -23.90
CA THR A 162 35.54 55.90 -24.02
C THR A 162 36.25 55.91 -25.39
N ARG A 163 36.44 57.09 -25.99
CA ARG A 163 37.17 57.24 -27.27
C ARG A 163 38.68 56.91 -27.22
N HIS A 164 39.23 56.48 -26.08
CA HIS A 164 40.67 56.22 -25.93
C HIS A 164 41.10 54.75 -25.87
N VAL A 165 40.19 53.77 -25.87
CA VAL A 165 40.59 52.35 -25.73
C VAL A 165 40.47 51.55 -27.03
N GLU A 166 39.67 52.00 -28.00
CA GLU A 166 39.49 51.30 -29.29
C GLU A 166 40.59 51.59 -30.33
N ALA A 167 41.54 52.47 -30.03
CA ALA A 167 42.63 52.82 -30.96
C ALA A 167 43.84 51.86 -30.94
N GLN A 168 43.84 50.79 -30.11
CA GLN A 168 45.05 49.96 -29.89
C GLN A 168 44.93 48.47 -30.27
N LYS A 169 43.85 48.00 -30.90
CA LYS A 169 43.72 46.57 -31.27
C LYS A 169 43.62 46.24 -32.77
N THR A 170 43.83 47.22 -33.66
CA THR A 170 43.75 47.00 -35.12
C THR A 170 45.11 47.05 -35.83
N GLN A 171 46.21 46.75 -35.13
CA GLN A 171 47.50 46.53 -35.78
C GLN A 171 48.18 45.29 -35.20
N SER A 172 47.96 44.13 -35.83
CA SER A 172 49.03 43.21 -36.22
C SER A 172 48.47 41.97 -36.93
N GLN A 173 48.73 41.95 -38.24
CA GLN A 173 49.14 40.80 -39.05
C GLN A 173 48.08 39.87 -39.67
N THR A 174 47.74 40.26 -40.89
CA THR A 174 47.62 39.42 -42.10
C THR A 174 48.80 38.45 -42.26
N GLN A 175 48.51 37.20 -42.65
CA GLN A 175 49.25 36.47 -43.70
C GLN A 175 48.39 35.34 -44.29
N GLU A 176 48.74 34.99 -45.52
CA GLU A 176 47.90 34.56 -46.63
C GLU A 176 48.28 33.14 -47.09
N SER A 177 47.33 32.34 -47.60
CA SER A 177 47.44 31.47 -48.80
C SER A 177 46.38 30.34 -48.84
N ALA A 178 45.78 30.17 -50.01
CA ALA A 178 44.82 29.13 -50.39
C ALA A 178 45.54 27.97 -51.12
N GLN A 179 45.22 26.69 -50.93
CA GLN A 179 44.30 25.81 -51.73
C GLN A 179 44.76 24.33 -51.50
N PRO A 180 44.11 23.26 -52.01
CA PRO A 180 42.67 22.92 -52.12
C PRO A 180 42.41 21.45 -51.65
N LYS A 181 41.14 21.03 -51.47
CA LYS A 181 40.67 19.63 -51.66
C LYS A 181 39.14 19.54 -51.68
N GLN A 182 38.58 19.16 -52.84
CA GLN A 182 37.26 18.50 -52.96
C GLN A 182 37.44 16.98 -52.70
N PRO A 183 36.40 16.14 -52.84
CA PRO A 183 35.16 16.06 -52.07
C PRO A 183 35.01 14.64 -51.44
N THR A 184 34.19 14.48 -50.40
CA THR A 184 33.71 13.13 -50.00
C THR A 184 32.21 13.21 -49.75
N GLU A 185 31.50 12.32 -50.44
CA GLU A 185 30.04 12.13 -50.37
C GLU A 185 29.53 12.02 -48.93
N PRO A 186 28.45 12.73 -48.56
CA PRO A 186 27.65 12.37 -47.42
C PRO A 186 26.70 11.22 -47.78
N ALA A 187 26.78 10.13 -47.02
CA ALA A 187 25.80 9.05 -47.02
C ALA A 187 24.37 9.60 -46.76
N PRO A 188 23.33 9.00 -47.35
CA PRO A 188 21.98 9.55 -47.32
C PRO A 188 21.41 9.61 -45.90
N SER A 189 21.09 10.82 -45.44
CA SER A 189 20.30 11.07 -44.24
C SER A 189 18.88 10.53 -44.44
N LYS A 190 18.43 9.65 -43.53
CA LYS A 190 17.02 9.25 -43.44
C LYS A 190 16.13 10.50 -43.38
N PRO A 191 15.01 10.56 -44.12
CA PRO A 191 14.12 11.71 -44.11
C PRO A 191 13.56 11.94 -42.70
N ALA A 192 13.62 13.21 -42.26
CA ALA A 192 12.97 13.63 -41.02
C ALA A 192 11.46 13.33 -41.10
N PRO A 193 10.83 12.82 -40.02
CA PRO A 193 9.41 12.59 -40.01
C PRO A 193 8.66 13.92 -40.19
N PRO A 194 7.54 13.93 -40.94
CA PRO A 194 6.79 15.16 -41.19
C PRO A 194 6.31 15.77 -39.86
N PRO A 195 6.19 17.10 -39.77
CA PRO A 195 5.68 17.76 -38.57
C PRO A 195 4.25 17.29 -38.30
N VAL A 196 4.05 16.62 -37.16
CA VAL A 196 2.74 16.14 -36.71
C VAL A 196 1.85 17.36 -36.48
N ARG A 197 0.79 17.50 -37.28
CA ARG A 197 -0.24 18.52 -37.07
C ARG A 197 -0.94 18.25 -35.74
N TYR A 198 -0.95 19.22 -34.83
CA TYR A 198 -1.70 19.13 -33.58
C TYR A 198 -3.20 19.03 -33.88
N VAL A 199 -3.81 17.90 -33.53
CA VAL A 199 -5.26 17.70 -33.58
C VAL A 199 -5.81 18.04 -32.20
N PRO A 200 -6.70 19.05 -32.06
CA PRO A 200 -7.28 19.39 -30.76
C PRO A 200 -8.07 18.22 -30.19
N GLU A 201 -7.88 17.95 -28.89
CA GLU A 201 -8.60 16.89 -28.18
C GLU A 201 -10.12 17.18 -28.15
N PRO A 202 -10.98 16.15 -28.26
CA PRO A 202 -12.42 16.32 -28.19
C PRO A 202 -12.82 16.82 -26.79
N ALA A 203 -13.43 18.00 -26.71
CA ALA A 203 -13.99 18.53 -25.48
C ALA A 203 -15.36 17.89 -25.19
N TYR A 204 -15.49 17.19 -24.06
CA TYR A 204 -16.74 16.55 -23.64
C TYR A 204 -17.54 17.43 -22.70
N THR A 205 -18.87 17.33 -22.78
CA THR A 205 -19.77 18.04 -21.87
C THR A 205 -19.73 17.43 -20.46
N LYS A 206 -20.12 18.21 -19.44
CA LYS A 206 -20.17 17.72 -18.05
C LYS A 206 -21.16 16.57 -17.85
N GLU A 207 -22.25 16.56 -18.61
CA GLU A 207 -23.28 15.51 -18.56
C GLU A 207 -22.77 14.20 -19.14
N GLU A 208 -22.06 14.25 -20.28
CA GLU A 208 -21.42 13.09 -20.90
C GLU A 208 -20.37 12.47 -19.97
N ILE A 209 -19.56 13.31 -19.31
CA ILE A 209 -18.55 12.85 -18.35
C ILE A 209 -19.21 12.16 -17.15
N ALA A 210 -20.34 12.69 -16.65
CA ALA A 210 -21.07 12.09 -15.53
C ALA A 210 -21.66 10.72 -15.92
N ALA A 211 -22.33 10.64 -17.07
CA ALA A 211 -22.89 9.40 -17.60
C ALA A 211 -21.80 8.33 -17.85
N ALA A 212 -20.64 8.73 -18.38
CA ALA A 212 -19.50 7.85 -18.57
C ALA A 212 -18.98 7.29 -17.23
N LYS A 213 -18.80 8.14 -16.22
CA LYS A 213 -18.36 7.71 -14.87
C LYS A 213 -19.33 6.74 -14.22
N GLU A 214 -20.63 6.97 -14.34
CA GLU A 214 -21.66 6.07 -13.82
C GLU A 214 -21.62 4.71 -14.53
N ARG A 215 -21.56 4.69 -15.86
CA ARG A 215 -21.46 3.47 -16.65
C ARG A 215 -20.19 2.68 -16.30
N ARG A 216 -19.04 3.35 -16.25
CA ARG A 216 -17.76 2.76 -15.82
C ARG A 216 -17.87 2.10 -14.45
N ALA A 217 -18.48 2.77 -13.47
CA ALA A 217 -18.64 2.21 -12.13
C ALA A 217 -19.52 0.94 -12.12
N LEU A 218 -20.61 0.94 -12.89
CA LEU A 218 -21.49 -0.22 -13.02
C LEU A 218 -20.78 -1.42 -13.66
N GLU A 219 -20.08 -1.20 -14.77
CA GLU A 219 -19.42 -2.28 -15.50
C GLU A 219 -18.20 -2.84 -14.74
N ILE A 220 -17.42 -1.99 -14.06
CA ILE A 220 -16.34 -2.46 -13.16
C ILE A 220 -16.93 -3.30 -12.03
N ARG A 221 -18.04 -2.88 -11.42
CA ARG A 221 -18.69 -3.68 -10.36
C ARG A 221 -19.12 -5.06 -10.87
N GLN A 222 -19.61 -5.14 -12.10
CA GLN A 222 -19.97 -6.42 -12.73
C GLN A 222 -18.75 -7.29 -13.04
N LEU A 223 -17.68 -6.68 -13.56
CA LEU A 223 -16.39 -7.33 -13.81
C LEU A 223 -15.80 -7.91 -12.51
N GLU A 224 -15.73 -7.09 -11.45
CA GLU A 224 -15.23 -7.50 -10.14
C GLU A 224 -16.09 -8.61 -9.52
N ALA A 225 -17.42 -8.52 -9.60
CA ALA A 225 -18.31 -9.52 -9.04
C ALA A 225 -18.07 -10.93 -9.62
N ARG A 226 -17.66 -11.02 -10.89
CA ARG A 226 -17.39 -12.29 -11.59
C ARG A 226 -15.94 -12.73 -11.46
N MET A 227 -14.98 -11.81 -11.63
CA MET A 227 -13.56 -12.14 -11.76
C MET A 227 -12.80 -12.12 -10.43
N LYS A 228 -13.31 -11.48 -9.37
CA LYS A 228 -12.58 -11.37 -8.08
C LYS A 228 -12.23 -12.71 -7.42
N ARG A 229 -12.91 -13.80 -7.78
CA ARG A 229 -12.66 -15.15 -7.25
C ARG A 229 -11.68 -15.96 -8.09
N THR A 230 -11.22 -15.46 -9.24
CA THR A 230 -10.23 -16.16 -10.07
C THR A 230 -8.80 -15.89 -9.56
N PRO A 231 -7.88 -16.85 -9.70
CA PRO A 231 -6.55 -16.76 -9.07
C PRO A 231 -5.64 -15.68 -9.68
N GLU A 232 -5.87 -15.30 -10.93
CA GLU A 232 -5.05 -14.32 -11.66
C GLU A 232 -5.63 -12.90 -11.61
N TYR A 233 -6.78 -12.70 -10.96
CA TYR A 233 -7.39 -11.38 -10.83
C TYR A 233 -6.55 -10.46 -9.94
N ARG A 234 -6.12 -9.32 -10.50
CA ARG A 234 -5.51 -8.22 -9.74
C ARG A 234 -6.05 -6.88 -10.22
N ARG A 235 -6.18 -5.92 -9.31
CA ARG A 235 -6.57 -4.55 -9.61
C ARG A 235 -5.42 -3.61 -9.24
N SER A 236 -5.05 -2.70 -10.15
CA SER A 236 -4.05 -1.67 -9.87
C SER A 236 -4.56 -0.66 -8.84
N PRO A 237 -3.66 -0.05 -8.04
CA PRO A 237 -4.05 0.98 -7.06
C PRO A 237 -4.76 2.17 -7.72
N ASP A 238 -4.39 2.49 -8.96
CA ASP A 238 -4.99 3.59 -9.74
C ASP A 238 -6.42 3.28 -10.22
N GLY A 239 -6.85 2.01 -10.12
CA GLY A 239 -8.18 1.58 -10.55
C GLY A 239 -8.42 1.65 -12.06
N VAL A 240 -7.35 1.74 -12.84
CA VAL A 240 -7.36 1.81 -14.31
C VAL A 240 -6.98 0.45 -14.93
N VAL A 241 -6.04 -0.30 -14.34
CA VAL A 241 -5.54 -1.55 -14.92
C VAL A 241 -6.06 -2.76 -14.12
N TYR A 242 -6.60 -3.74 -14.84
CA TYR A 242 -7.15 -4.97 -14.28
C TYR A 242 -6.45 -6.17 -14.93
N THR A 243 -5.72 -6.95 -14.15
CA THR A 243 -5.15 -8.23 -14.60
C THR A 243 -6.23 -9.29 -14.55
N LEU A 244 -6.51 -9.95 -15.67
CA LEU A 244 -7.58 -10.92 -15.83
C LEU A 244 -7.05 -12.20 -16.50
N PRO A 245 -7.52 -13.40 -16.11
CA PRO A 245 -7.23 -14.62 -16.86
C PRO A 245 -7.88 -14.56 -18.24
N LEU A 246 -7.16 -15.05 -19.26
CA LEU A 246 -7.64 -15.22 -20.61
C LEU A 246 -7.51 -16.68 -21.03
N GLU A 247 -8.62 -17.29 -21.42
CA GLU A 247 -8.66 -18.65 -21.95
C GLU A 247 -9.06 -18.63 -23.44
N PRO A 248 -8.08 -18.56 -24.37
CA PRO A 248 -8.36 -18.67 -25.79
C PRO A 248 -9.02 -20.01 -26.10
N GLN A 249 -10.20 -20.00 -26.76
CA GLN A 249 -10.93 -21.22 -27.09
C GLN A 249 -10.21 -22.10 -28.12
N LYS A 250 -9.38 -21.51 -28.98
CA LYS A 250 -8.65 -22.19 -30.07
C LYS A 250 -7.15 -21.96 -29.99
N ARG A 251 -6.52 -22.36 -28.87
CA ARG A 251 -5.06 -22.20 -28.66
C ARG A 251 -4.22 -22.80 -29.79
N ALA A 252 -4.59 -23.97 -30.29
CA ALA A 252 -3.86 -24.64 -31.37
C ALA A 252 -3.88 -23.89 -32.72
N GLN A 253 -4.79 -22.92 -32.91
CA GLN A 253 -4.86 -22.10 -34.12
C GLN A 253 -4.14 -20.76 -33.96
N LEU A 254 -3.54 -20.50 -32.80
CA LEU A 254 -2.75 -19.29 -32.57
C LEU A 254 -1.32 -19.46 -33.09
N PRO A 255 -0.70 -18.38 -33.58
CA PRO A 255 0.73 -18.34 -33.90
C PRO A 255 1.58 -18.75 -32.68
N PRO A 256 2.78 -19.32 -32.88
CA PRO A 256 3.60 -19.85 -31.79
C PRO A 256 3.88 -18.83 -30.68
N GLY A 257 4.09 -17.55 -31.01
CA GLY A 257 4.29 -16.49 -30.02
C GLY A 257 3.07 -16.15 -29.17
N LEU A 258 1.85 -16.40 -29.65
CA LEU A 258 0.59 -16.10 -28.93
C LEU A 258 0.00 -17.30 -28.18
N GLN A 259 0.60 -18.50 -28.28
CA GLN A 259 0.09 -19.70 -27.61
C GLN A 259 0.33 -19.69 -26.09
N SER A 260 1.31 -18.91 -25.61
CA SER A 260 1.66 -18.76 -24.19
C SER A 260 0.70 -17.86 -23.40
N VAL A 261 -0.26 -17.19 -24.05
CA VAL A 261 -1.19 -16.26 -23.40
C VAL A 261 -2.07 -16.99 -22.38
N ARG A 262 -1.98 -16.56 -21.12
CA ARG A 262 -2.79 -17.04 -19.99
C ARG A 262 -3.55 -15.94 -19.26
N SER A 263 -3.00 -14.72 -19.26
CA SER A 263 -3.63 -13.54 -18.66
C SER A 263 -3.45 -12.31 -19.56
N LEU A 264 -4.24 -11.28 -19.29
CA LEU A 264 -4.18 -9.98 -19.97
C LEU A 264 -4.31 -8.85 -18.95
N HIS A 265 -3.77 -7.69 -19.28
CA HIS A 265 -4.08 -6.43 -18.63
C HIS A 265 -5.17 -5.68 -19.40
N LEU A 266 -6.32 -5.48 -18.77
CA LEU A 266 -7.41 -4.66 -19.29
C LEU A 266 -7.28 -3.25 -18.71
N ILE A 267 -7.04 -2.28 -19.58
CA ILE A 267 -6.87 -0.86 -19.23
C ILE A 267 -8.21 -0.17 -19.49
N ILE A 268 -8.87 0.26 -18.41
CA ILE A 268 -10.17 0.93 -18.42
C ILE A 268 -9.97 2.40 -18.02
N PRO A 269 -9.94 3.33 -18.99
CA PRO A 269 -9.71 4.74 -18.71
C PRO A 269 -10.78 5.35 -17.81
N LEU A 270 -10.47 6.48 -17.17
CA LEU A 270 -11.37 7.14 -16.22
C LEU A 270 -12.65 7.67 -16.87
N LEU A 271 -12.60 7.98 -18.16
CA LEU A 271 -13.72 8.48 -18.97
C LEU A 271 -14.35 7.40 -19.85
N TYR A 272 -14.16 6.10 -19.58
CA TYR A 272 -14.85 5.03 -20.31
C TYR A 272 -16.39 5.21 -20.25
N PRO A 273 -17.14 5.18 -21.37
CA PRO A 273 -16.73 4.77 -22.72
C PRO A 273 -16.30 5.90 -23.68
N LEU A 274 -16.26 7.16 -23.24
CA LEU A 274 -15.80 8.29 -24.09
C LEU A 274 -14.34 8.12 -24.52
N GLN A 275 -13.52 7.57 -23.63
CA GLN A 275 -12.17 7.11 -23.94
C GLN A 275 -12.15 5.59 -24.06
N ASN A 276 -11.59 5.08 -25.16
CA ASN A 276 -11.62 3.67 -25.51
C ASN A 276 -10.75 2.82 -24.58
N LEU A 277 -11.23 1.59 -24.35
CA LEU A 277 -10.53 0.58 -23.57
C LEU A 277 -9.33 0.04 -24.35
N ARG A 278 -8.26 -0.34 -23.63
CA ARG A 278 -7.06 -0.93 -24.22
C ARG A 278 -6.74 -2.26 -23.53
N ILE A 279 -6.04 -3.15 -24.22
CA ILE A 279 -5.57 -4.42 -23.65
C ILE A 279 -4.07 -4.56 -23.85
N GLN A 280 -3.44 -5.34 -22.96
CA GLN A 280 -2.08 -5.84 -23.14
C GLN A 280 -2.06 -7.34 -22.84
N LEU A 281 -1.49 -8.15 -23.74
CA LEU A 281 -1.39 -9.60 -23.59
C LEU A 281 -0.14 -9.97 -22.79
N ASN A 282 -0.30 -10.76 -21.73
CA ASN A 282 0.83 -11.10 -20.86
C ASN A 282 1.55 -12.37 -21.34
N ASN A 283 2.87 -12.40 -21.15
CA ASN A 283 3.77 -13.52 -21.50
C ASN A 283 3.91 -13.77 -23.02
N VAL A 284 3.89 -12.69 -23.81
CA VAL A 284 4.05 -12.70 -25.27
C VAL A 284 5.05 -11.62 -25.68
N GLU A 285 5.76 -11.83 -26.78
CA GLU A 285 6.65 -10.83 -27.39
C GLU A 285 5.85 -9.67 -28.00
N SER A 286 6.33 -8.43 -27.82
CA SER A 286 5.60 -7.23 -28.25
C SER A 286 5.27 -7.23 -29.75
N GLN A 287 6.15 -7.79 -30.59
CA GLN A 287 5.97 -7.87 -32.04
C GLN A 287 4.74 -8.68 -32.46
N ASP A 288 4.39 -9.71 -31.69
CA ASP A 288 3.22 -10.56 -31.95
C ASP A 288 1.95 -10.05 -31.24
N ALA A 289 2.12 -9.33 -30.13
CA ALA A 289 1.02 -8.84 -29.30
C ALA A 289 0.41 -7.53 -29.83
N GLU A 290 1.25 -6.53 -30.16
CA GLU A 290 0.81 -5.17 -30.54
C GLU A 290 -0.22 -5.16 -31.69
N PRO A 291 -0.02 -5.89 -32.81
CA PRO A 291 -0.99 -5.90 -33.90
C PRO A 291 -2.37 -6.45 -33.49
N VAL A 292 -2.41 -7.41 -32.57
CA VAL A 292 -3.66 -8.01 -32.07
C VAL A 292 -4.33 -7.08 -31.06
N GLU A 293 -3.54 -6.38 -30.25
CA GLU A 293 -4.01 -5.37 -29.29
C GLU A 293 -4.64 -4.18 -30.01
N ASP A 294 -4.02 -3.69 -31.08
CA ASP A 294 -4.52 -2.57 -31.89
C ASP A 294 -5.82 -2.93 -32.61
N LEU A 295 -5.86 -4.10 -33.27
CA LEU A 295 -7.09 -4.59 -33.91
C LEU A 295 -8.23 -4.79 -32.92
N PHE A 296 -7.92 -5.22 -31.70
CA PHE A 296 -8.94 -5.31 -30.65
C PHE A 296 -9.42 -3.93 -30.21
N CYS A 297 -8.52 -2.95 -30.08
CA CYS A 297 -8.88 -1.57 -29.75
C CYS A 297 -9.84 -1.03 -30.82
N GLU A 298 -9.50 -1.11 -32.11
CA GLU A 298 -10.37 -0.72 -33.23
C GLU A 298 -11.76 -1.37 -33.16
N LYS A 299 -11.81 -2.69 -32.90
CA LYS A 299 -13.08 -3.41 -32.75
C LYS A 299 -13.87 -3.01 -31.51
N ALA A 300 -13.21 -2.60 -30.44
CA ALA A 300 -13.87 -2.06 -29.26
C ALA A 300 -14.47 -0.67 -29.54
N GLU A 301 -13.83 0.15 -30.38
CA GLU A 301 -14.36 1.44 -30.81
C GLU A 301 -15.61 1.28 -31.71
N GLU A 302 -15.62 0.28 -32.59
CA GLU A 302 -16.80 -0.04 -33.42
C GLU A 302 -18.00 -0.55 -32.58
N GLN A 303 -17.73 -1.15 -31.40
CA GLN A 303 -18.72 -1.87 -30.60
C GLN A 303 -18.94 -1.28 -29.19
N GLN A 304 -19.06 0.04 -29.08
CA GLN A 304 -19.26 0.76 -27.80
C GLN A 304 -20.49 0.34 -26.98
N HIS A 305 -21.47 -0.33 -27.59
CA HIS A 305 -22.68 -0.81 -26.91
C HIS A 305 -22.41 -2.06 -26.06
N MET A 306 -21.29 -2.75 -26.28
CA MET A 306 -20.92 -3.95 -25.53
C MET A 306 -20.44 -3.60 -24.11
N SER A 307 -20.62 -4.54 -23.19
CA SER A 307 -20.07 -4.48 -21.83
C SER A 307 -18.60 -4.92 -21.78
N LEU A 308 -17.85 -4.51 -20.76
CA LEU A 308 -16.47 -4.97 -20.50
C LEU A 308 -16.34 -6.50 -20.50
N MET A 309 -17.29 -7.20 -19.86
CA MET A 309 -17.31 -8.67 -19.85
C MET A 309 -17.52 -9.27 -21.25
N SER A 310 -18.36 -8.64 -22.07
CA SER A 310 -18.58 -9.11 -23.45
C SER A 310 -17.39 -8.83 -24.35
N HIS A 311 -16.65 -7.73 -24.16
CA HIS A 311 -15.39 -7.48 -24.85
C HIS A 311 -14.33 -8.55 -24.52
N LEU A 312 -14.21 -8.93 -23.25
CA LEU A 312 -13.31 -10.02 -22.82
C LEU A 312 -13.71 -11.37 -23.43
N ASN A 313 -15.01 -11.69 -23.43
CA ASN A 313 -15.50 -12.92 -24.06
C ASN A 313 -15.27 -12.91 -25.57
N TYR A 314 -15.46 -11.77 -26.23
CA TYR A 314 -15.18 -11.59 -27.65
C TYR A 314 -13.71 -11.83 -27.95
N LEU A 315 -12.80 -11.28 -27.15
CA LEU A 315 -11.35 -11.49 -27.27
C LEU A 315 -11.02 -12.99 -27.13
N ALA A 316 -11.49 -13.64 -26.06
CA ALA A 316 -11.25 -15.06 -25.80
C ALA A 316 -11.72 -15.97 -26.96
N GLN A 317 -12.83 -15.60 -27.62
CA GLN A 317 -13.38 -16.34 -28.75
C GLN A 317 -12.67 -16.03 -30.08
N ASN A 318 -12.31 -14.77 -30.33
CA ASN A 318 -11.88 -14.29 -31.65
C ASN A 318 -10.38 -13.94 -31.75
N ILE A 319 -9.58 -14.14 -30.70
CA ILE A 319 -8.13 -13.88 -30.74
C ILE A 319 -7.41 -14.58 -31.90
N HIS A 320 -7.83 -15.81 -32.26
CA HIS A 320 -7.30 -16.53 -33.43
C HIS A 320 -7.64 -15.87 -34.78
N LYS A 321 -8.75 -15.13 -34.88
CA LYS A 321 -9.13 -14.37 -36.08
C LYS A 321 -8.37 -13.05 -36.14
N LEU A 322 -8.25 -12.37 -35.01
CA LEU A 322 -7.46 -11.13 -34.90
C LEU A 322 -5.99 -11.40 -35.24
N ALA A 323 -5.42 -12.49 -34.72
CA ALA A 323 -4.06 -12.91 -35.06
C ALA A 323 -3.87 -13.19 -36.57
N LYS A 324 -4.85 -13.83 -37.22
CA LYS A 324 -4.81 -14.05 -38.69
C LYS A 324 -4.94 -12.75 -39.48
N GLN A 325 -5.76 -11.81 -39.00
CA GLN A 325 -5.91 -10.49 -39.62
C GLN A 325 -4.63 -9.66 -39.47
N ALA A 326 -4.01 -9.67 -38.29
CA ALA A 326 -2.72 -9.06 -38.04
C ALA A 326 -1.63 -9.61 -38.98
N GLN A 327 -1.54 -10.93 -39.12
CA GLN A 327 -0.59 -11.57 -40.04
C GLN A 327 -0.85 -11.22 -41.52
N ALA A 328 -2.09 -10.94 -41.90
CA ALA A 328 -2.44 -10.52 -43.25
C ALA A 328 -2.13 -9.03 -43.52
N GLN A 329 -2.00 -8.21 -42.47
CA GLN A 329 -1.69 -6.78 -42.56
C GLN A 329 -0.18 -6.49 -42.55
N VAL A 330 0.67 -7.47 -42.20
CA VAL A 330 2.12 -7.34 -42.34
C VAL A 330 2.47 -7.35 -43.84
N PRO A 331 3.06 -6.28 -44.41
CA PRO A 331 3.53 -6.31 -45.78
C PRO A 331 4.62 -7.37 -45.91
N LYS A 332 4.44 -8.30 -46.85
CA LYS A 332 5.48 -9.26 -47.28
C LYS A 332 6.73 -8.45 -47.64
N VAL A 333 7.73 -8.47 -46.78
CA VAL A 333 9.08 -8.07 -47.16
C VAL A 333 9.57 -9.14 -48.12
N GLU A 334 9.60 -8.80 -49.41
CA GLU A 334 10.29 -9.57 -50.43
C GLU A 334 11.76 -9.66 -50.05
N THR A 335 12.20 -10.84 -49.61
CA THR A 335 13.61 -11.18 -49.55
C THR A 335 14.14 -11.25 -50.98
N PRO A 336 15.13 -10.44 -51.38
CA PRO A 336 15.80 -10.65 -52.65
C PRO A 336 16.54 -11.99 -52.60
N ALA A 337 16.30 -12.80 -53.63
CA ALA A 337 16.98 -14.06 -53.87
C ALA A 337 18.51 -13.86 -53.90
N PRO A 338 19.31 -14.76 -53.29
CA PRO A 338 20.72 -14.84 -53.63
C PRO A 338 20.85 -15.45 -55.03
N VAL A 339 21.60 -14.73 -55.87
CA VAL A 339 22.01 -15.15 -57.20
C VAL A 339 23.01 -16.30 -57.09
N ALA A 340 22.74 -17.33 -57.89
CA ALA A 340 23.53 -18.46 -58.33
C ALA A 340 25.03 -18.50 -57.97
N GLU A 341 25.42 -19.58 -57.29
CA GLU A 341 26.60 -20.36 -57.69
C GLU A 341 26.12 -21.68 -58.33
N ASP A 342 26.94 -22.12 -59.25
CA ASP A 342 26.63 -22.96 -60.40
C ASP A 342 26.38 -24.44 -60.07
N GLN A 343 25.62 -25.10 -60.93
CA GLN A 343 25.22 -26.50 -60.82
C GLN A 343 26.33 -27.44 -61.30
N SER A 344 26.43 -28.62 -60.69
CA SER A 344 26.46 -29.88 -61.46
C SER A 344 26.06 -31.08 -60.59
N GLN A 345 24.81 -31.50 -60.81
CA GLN A 345 24.31 -32.87 -61.00
C GLN A 345 25.21 -34.03 -60.54
N ASP A 346 24.69 -34.94 -59.71
CA ASP A 346 23.98 -36.11 -60.27
C ASP A 346 23.12 -36.84 -59.23
N THR A 347 22.12 -37.52 -59.77
CA THR A 347 20.97 -38.16 -59.12
C THR A 347 21.31 -39.60 -58.77
N LYS A 348 20.90 -40.09 -57.59
CA LYS A 348 20.25 -41.41 -57.40
C LYS A 348 19.95 -41.68 -55.92
N GLU A 349 18.65 -41.75 -55.62
CA GLU A 349 18.10 -42.58 -54.53
C GLU A 349 18.19 -44.07 -54.94
N PRO A 350 18.35 -45.00 -53.99
CA PRO A 350 17.17 -45.54 -53.31
C PRO A 350 17.34 -45.87 -51.80
N GLU A 351 16.23 -45.80 -51.07
CA GLU A 351 15.97 -46.32 -49.71
C GLU A 351 16.05 -47.88 -49.60
N PRO A 352 15.84 -48.54 -48.43
CA PRO A 352 16.09 -48.19 -47.01
C PRO A 352 16.65 -49.37 -46.13
N LYS A 353 17.10 -49.06 -44.90
CA LYS A 353 16.74 -49.67 -43.57
C LYS A 353 17.89 -49.67 -42.55
N SER A 354 17.72 -48.98 -41.41
CA SER A 354 17.63 -49.53 -40.04
C SER A 354 18.00 -48.52 -38.94
N GLU A 355 17.08 -48.40 -37.96
CA GLU A 355 17.26 -48.23 -36.52
C GLU A 355 18.42 -47.36 -35.95
N ASN A 356 18.08 -46.20 -35.36
CA ASN A 356 17.98 -46.03 -33.90
C ASN A 356 17.95 -44.55 -33.44
N SER A 357 17.11 -44.32 -32.45
CA SER A 357 16.96 -43.10 -31.64
C SER A 357 18.19 -42.78 -30.80
N HIS A 358 18.66 -41.53 -30.80
CA HIS A 358 19.62 -41.05 -29.79
C HIS A 358 19.16 -39.73 -29.16
N ILE A 359 18.59 -39.87 -27.95
CA ILE A 359 18.45 -38.85 -26.93
C ILE A 359 19.84 -38.64 -26.31
N GLN A 360 20.35 -37.40 -26.30
CA GLN A 360 21.54 -37.04 -25.54
C GLN A 360 21.17 -36.58 -24.13
N VAL A 361 21.54 -37.42 -23.16
CA VAL A 361 21.57 -37.13 -21.72
C VAL A 361 22.95 -36.56 -21.36
N ILE A 362 22.99 -35.39 -20.75
CA ILE A 362 24.22 -34.79 -20.21
C ILE A 362 24.43 -35.31 -18.78
N PRO A 363 25.66 -35.77 -18.41
CA PRO A 363 25.91 -36.58 -17.22
C PRO A 363 26.06 -35.78 -15.92
N ARG A 364 25.80 -36.45 -14.79
CA ARG A 364 26.08 -36.00 -13.42
C ARG A 364 27.42 -36.60 -12.94
N PRO A 365 28.39 -35.80 -12.47
CA PRO A 365 29.60 -36.33 -11.83
C PRO A 365 29.40 -36.75 -10.36
N PRO A 366 30.23 -37.68 -9.85
CA PRO A 366 29.86 -38.65 -8.82
C PRO A 366 30.56 -38.43 -7.47
N GLU A 367 29.87 -38.88 -6.42
CA GLU A 367 30.38 -39.13 -5.08
C GLU A 367 31.51 -40.17 -5.15
N TRP A 368 32.65 -39.86 -4.53
CA TRP A 368 33.68 -40.85 -4.21
C TRP A 368 33.37 -41.43 -2.83
N GLY A 369 32.75 -42.60 -2.83
CA GLY A 369 32.84 -43.54 -1.72
C GLY A 369 34.20 -44.24 -1.75
N TYR A 370 34.80 -44.40 -0.58
CA TYR A 370 35.79 -45.44 -0.32
C TYR A 370 35.21 -46.36 0.75
N VAL A 371 35.26 -47.66 0.47
CA VAL A 371 34.95 -48.78 1.33
C VAL A 371 36.27 -49.55 1.51
N ASP A 372 36.64 -49.88 2.74
CA ASP A 372 36.77 -51.26 3.24
C ASP A 372 37.51 -51.31 4.58
N GLY A 373 37.12 -52.26 5.42
CA GLY A 373 37.95 -52.79 6.51
C GLY A 373 37.23 -52.95 7.84
N ASP A 374 36.66 -54.15 8.03
CA ASP A 374 36.09 -54.71 9.26
C ASP A 374 36.98 -54.50 10.52
N ASP A 375 36.35 -54.36 11.69
CA ASP A 375 36.45 -55.37 12.77
C ASP A 375 35.82 -54.90 14.11
N GLU A 376 35.04 -55.82 14.67
CA GLU A 376 34.92 -56.18 16.09
C GLU A 376 33.94 -55.45 17.03
N GLU A 377 33.25 -56.30 17.79
CA GLU A 377 32.19 -56.07 18.76
C GLU A 377 32.69 -55.45 20.09
N SER A 378 31.76 -54.89 20.89
CA SER A 378 31.51 -55.33 22.29
C SER A 378 30.95 -54.22 23.20
N SER A 379 29.70 -54.45 23.63
CA SER A 379 29.18 -54.49 25.00
C SER A 379 29.75 -53.59 26.14
N SER A 380 28.80 -52.92 26.81
CA SER A 380 28.56 -52.94 28.29
C SER A 380 28.85 -51.68 29.14
N SER A 381 27.79 -51.36 29.91
CA SER A 381 27.69 -50.90 31.32
C SER A 381 27.99 -49.45 31.74
N ASP A 382 26.92 -48.82 32.27
CA ASP A 382 26.75 -48.07 33.55
C ASP A 382 28.02 -47.61 34.30
N GLU A 383 28.06 -46.39 34.86
CA GLU A 383 27.51 -46.04 36.18
C GLU A 383 27.36 -44.52 36.36
N ALA A 384 26.46 -44.13 37.26
CA ALA A 384 26.33 -42.79 37.81
C ALA A 384 27.25 -42.65 39.05
N ASP A 385 27.93 -41.51 39.22
CA ASP A 385 28.15 -40.96 40.56
C ASP A 385 28.43 -39.45 40.56
N GLU A 386 27.99 -38.89 41.66
CA GLU A 386 27.93 -37.54 42.20
C GLU A 386 29.32 -36.96 42.50
N GLY A 387 29.49 -35.65 42.29
CA GLY A 387 30.77 -34.98 42.54
C GLY A 387 30.70 -33.47 42.41
N GLY A 388 30.05 -32.83 43.38
CA GLY A 388 30.08 -31.38 43.52
C GLY A 388 31.48 -30.88 43.87
N ALA A 389 31.94 -29.85 43.15
CA ALA A 389 32.99 -28.95 43.60
C ALA A 389 32.47 -27.52 43.50
N VAL A 390 32.19 -26.94 44.66
CA VAL A 390 31.92 -25.53 44.87
C VAL A 390 33.24 -24.79 44.69
N ILE A 391 33.31 -23.85 43.74
CA ILE A 391 34.32 -22.80 43.75
C ILE A 391 33.55 -21.48 43.77
N GLU A 392 33.67 -20.80 44.90
CA GLU A 392 33.12 -19.47 45.17
C GLU A 392 33.91 -18.40 44.40
N ASN A 393 33.16 -17.54 43.72
CA ASN A 393 33.38 -16.12 43.43
C ASN A 393 34.79 -15.60 43.09
N GLU A 394 34.97 -15.27 41.81
CA GLU A 394 35.68 -14.04 41.41
C GLU A 394 34.69 -13.13 40.66
N GLU A 395 34.20 -12.15 41.39
CA GLU A 395 33.79 -10.80 40.96
C GLU A 395 33.36 -10.64 39.49
N GLU A 396 32.05 -10.78 39.23
CA GLU A 396 31.44 -10.19 38.03
C GLU A 396 31.59 -8.66 38.12
N GLU A 397 32.49 -8.11 37.29
CA GLU A 397 32.56 -6.68 37.02
C GLU A 397 31.15 -6.17 36.66
N PRO A 398 30.65 -5.08 37.29
CA PRO A 398 29.38 -4.51 36.91
C PRO A 398 29.52 -3.97 35.48
N GLN A 399 28.85 -4.62 34.53
CA GLN A 399 28.71 -4.11 33.17
C GLN A 399 28.13 -2.70 33.24
N VAL A 400 28.97 -1.73 32.90
CA VAL A 400 28.60 -0.32 32.79
C VAL A 400 27.63 -0.21 31.62
N TYR A 401 26.32 -0.12 31.94
CA TYR A 401 25.29 0.14 30.94
C TYR A 401 25.51 1.52 30.33
N MET A 402 25.85 1.55 29.04
CA MET A 402 25.82 2.75 28.23
C MET A 402 24.36 3.24 28.11
N PRO A 403 24.07 4.54 28.29
CA PRO A 403 22.72 5.06 28.16
C PRO A 403 22.27 4.99 26.69
N GLY A 404 21.53 3.94 26.33
CA GLY A 404 20.97 3.76 24.98
C GLY A 404 20.71 2.30 24.56
N GLU A 405 21.26 1.31 25.26
CA GLU A 405 21.08 -0.10 24.90
C GLU A 405 19.79 -0.68 25.48
N THR A 406 18.87 -1.11 24.60
CA THR A 406 17.68 -1.84 25.01
C THR A 406 18.07 -3.21 25.56
N PRO A 407 17.57 -3.63 26.74
CA PRO A 407 17.98 -4.89 27.35
C PRO A 407 17.64 -6.09 26.46
N GLU A 408 18.60 -6.99 26.26
CA GLU A 408 18.45 -8.19 25.42
C GLU A 408 17.53 -9.22 26.10
N ARG A 409 16.22 -9.08 25.95
CA ARG A 409 15.22 -9.99 26.54
C ARG A 409 14.16 -10.36 25.51
N GLY A 410 13.56 -11.53 25.65
CA GLY A 410 12.48 -12.00 24.78
C GLY A 410 12.98 -12.68 23.50
N THR A 411 12.30 -12.44 22.37
CA THR A 411 12.68 -12.96 21.04
C THR A 411 13.30 -11.85 20.20
N MET A 412 14.58 -11.98 19.85
CA MET A 412 15.28 -11.05 18.98
C MET A 412 14.83 -11.19 17.53
N VAL A 413 14.65 -10.06 16.86
CA VAL A 413 14.39 -9.93 15.41
C VAL A 413 15.67 -9.42 14.75
N SER A 414 16.24 -10.21 13.84
CA SER A 414 17.47 -9.88 13.13
C SER A 414 17.33 -10.11 11.63
N PHE A 415 18.06 -9.32 10.84
CA PHE A 415 18.15 -9.40 9.37
C PHE A 415 19.60 -9.70 8.95
N PRO A 416 20.09 -10.96 9.07
CA PRO A 416 21.51 -11.28 8.96
C PRO A 416 22.19 -10.85 7.65
N SER A 417 21.44 -10.86 6.54
CA SER A 417 21.94 -10.52 5.20
C SER A 417 21.30 -9.25 4.65
N ILE A 418 21.01 -8.27 5.51
CA ILE A 418 20.44 -7.00 5.06
C ILE A 418 21.44 -6.22 4.20
N GLU A 419 20.99 -5.76 3.03
CA GLU A 419 21.77 -4.90 2.15
C GLU A 419 21.21 -3.48 2.28
N LEU A 420 22.06 -2.51 2.62
CA LEU A 420 21.72 -1.09 2.73
C LEU A 420 22.62 -0.31 1.76
N HIS A 421 22.03 0.54 0.94
CA HIS A 421 22.75 1.42 0.00
C HIS A 421 22.15 2.82 0.06
N GLY A 422 22.95 3.85 0.35
CA GLY A 422 22.44 5.23 0.45
C GLY A 422 21.59 5.48 1.71
N ILE A 423 21.70 4.61 2.73
CA ILE A 423 20.94 4.65 3.98
C ILE A 423 21.90 4.64 5.16
N GLU A 424 21.81 5.66 6.02
CA GLU A 424 22.59 5.77 7.26
C GLU A 424 22.04 4.85 8.36
N LEU A 425 20.72 4.93 8.58
CA LEU A 425 19.99 4.20 9.62
C LEU A 425 18.67 3.71 9.04
N LEU A 426 18.32 2.45 9.30
CA LEU A 426 17.03 1.87 8.95
C LEU A 426 16.23 1.59 10.23
N GLN A 427 15.08 2.24 10.37
CA GLN A 427 14.18 2.04 11.50
C GLN A 427 12.99 1.16 11.10
N LEU A 428 12.66 0.15 11.88
CA LEU A 428 11.43 -0.63 11.74
C LEU A 428 10.30 0.06 12.53
N ALA A 429 9.59 0.99 11.89
CA ALA A 429 8.60 1.86 12.54
C ALA A 429 7.28 1.15 12.88
N ILE A 430 6.84 0.22 12.03
CA ILE A 430 5.62 -0.57 12.27
C ILE A 430 5.91 -2.02 11.91
N LEU A 431 5.85 -2.90 12.91
CA LEU A 431 6.08 -4.32 12.72
C LEU A 431 4.74 -5.07 12.54
N GLY A 432 4.70 -5.96 11.55
CA GLY A 432 3.68 -7.00 11.41
C GLY A 432 4.30 -8.37 11.63
N ILE A 433 3.67 -9.22 12.44
CA ILE A 433 4.12 -10.60 12.67
C ILE A 433 2.94 -11.58 12.68
N SER A 434 3.25 -12.83 12.36
CA SER A 434 2.39 -13.97 12.63
C SER A 434 2.87 -14.68 13.89
N VAL A 435 1.94 -15.01 14.79
CA VAL A 435 2.21 -15.65 16.08
C VAL A 435 1.42 -16.95 16.22
N LYS A 436 2.09 -18.02 16.62
CA LYS A 436 1.48 -19.31 16.98
C LYS A 436 1.01 -19.25 18.42
N CYS A 437 -0.26 -19.56 18.65
CA CYS A 437 -0.79 -19.72 20.00
C CYS A 437 -0.11 -20.90 20.70
N GLU A 438 0.34 -20.71 21.94
CA GLU A 438 1.00 -21.76 22.72
C GLU A 438 0.06 -22.94 23.01
N ARG A 439 -1.22 -22.67 23.28
CA ARG A 439 -2.22 -23.68 23.64
C ARG A 439 -2.69 -24.55 22.48
N CYS A 440 -3.00 -23.96 21.33
CA CYS A 440 -3.64 -24.67 20.20
C CYS A 440 -2.85 -24.62 18.90
N LYS A 441 -1.62 -24.07 18.92
CA LYS A 441 -0.69 -23.95 17.78
C LYS A 441 -1.26 -23.25 16.54
N THR A 442 -2.42 -22.60 16.68
CA THR A 442 -3.07 -21.87 15.58
C THR A 442 -2.34 -20.55 15.34
N VAL A 443 -2.09 -20.25 14.07
CA VAL A 443 -1.45 -19.00 13.64
C VAL A 443 -2.46 -17.85 13.74
N ASN A 444 -2.06 -16.78 14.42
CA ASN A 444 -2.79 -15.51 14.52
C ASN A 444 -1.91 -14.41 13.95
N GLU A 445 -2.51 -13.38 13.38
CA GLU A 445 -1.80 -12.27 12.76
C GLU A 445 -1.89 -11.05 13.69
N VAL A 446 -0.76 -10.39 13.90
CA VAL A 446 -0.64 -9.18 14.69
C VAL A 446 0.04 -8.13 13.82
N THR A 447 -0.76 -7.19 13.31
CA THR A 447 -0.28 -6.07 12.47
C THR A 447 -0.25 -4.78 13.27
N GLY A 448 0.52 -3.78 12.83
CA GLY A 448 0.49 -2.46 13.44
C GLY A 448 1.15 -2.38 14.82
N LEU A 449 2.18 -3.19 15.09
CA LEU A 449 2.96 -3.10 16.32
C LEU A 449 3.87 -1.88 16.25
N LYS A 450 3.63 -0.92 17.15
CA LYS A 450 4.48 0.25 17.32
C LYS A 450 5.54 -0.04 18.41
N PRO A 451 6.70 0.62 18.34
CA PRO A 451 7.72 0.53 19.38
C PRO A 451 7.15 0.85 20.77
N ASP A 452 7.52 0.02 21.75
CA ASP A 452 7.18 0.12 23.18
C ASP A 452 5.70 0.09 23.55
N VAL A 453 4.82 -0.17 22.58
CA VAL A 453 3.37 -0.33 22.82
C VAL A 453 3.02 -1.81 22.91
N GLU A 454 2.50 -2.22 24.07
CA GLU A 454 1.96 -3.57 24.26
C GLU A 454 0.61 -3.72 23.56
N LYS A 455 0.47 -4.79 22.77
CA LYS A 455 -0.77 -5.14 22.07
C LYS A 455 -1.28 -6.49 22.54
N THR A 456 -2.44 -6.46 23.21
CA THR A 456 -3.16 -7.67 23.64
C THR A 456 -4.18 -8.11 22.61
N ALA A 457 -4.24 -9.41 22.32
CA ALA A 457 -5.24 -10.02 21.45
C ALA A 457 -5.62 -11.42 21.94
N SER A 458 -6.61 -12.06 21.33
CA SER A 458 -7.05 -13.41 21.70
C SER A 458 -6.96 -14.36 20.51
N CYS A 459 -6.58 -15.62 20.76
CA CYS A 459 -6.46 -16.62 19.70
C CYS A 459 -7.82 -16.89 19.02
N LYS A 460 -7.84 -16.90 17.68
CA LYS A 460 -9.05 -17.14 16.87
C LYS A 460 -9.73 -18.50 17.15
N LYS A 461 -8.98 -19.52 17.58
CA LYS A 461 -9.49 -20.89 17.82
C LYS A 461 -9.86 -21.17 19.27
N CYS A 462 -8.96 -20.86 20.22
CA CYS A 462 -9.16 -21.22 21.63
C CYS A 462 -9.48 -20.02 22.53
N ALA A 463 -9.57 -18.81 21.99
CA ALA A 463 -9.80 -17.56 22.71
C ALA A 463 -8.81 -17.28 23.85
N THR A 464 -7.67 -17.98 23.90
CA THR A 464 -6.62 -17.73 24.89
C THR A 464 -6.03 -16.34 24.61
N PRO A 465 -5.99 -15.44 25.61
CA PRO A 465 -5.38 -14.13 25.45
C PRO A 465 -3.86 -14.28 25.28
N PHE A 466 -3.28 -13.46 24.43
CA PHE A 466 -1.85 -13.33 24.24
C PHE A 466 -1.48 -11.84 24.10
N ALA A 467 -0.26 -11.50 24.47
CA ALA A 467 0.26 -10.13 24.38
C ALA A 467 1.58 -10.11 23.61
N VAL A 468 1.80 -9.01 22.89
CA VAL A 468 3.03 -8.77 22.11
C VAL A 468 3.46 -7.33 22.33
N LYS A 469 4.70 -7.12 22.77
CA LYS A 469 5.35 -5.81 22.82
C LYS A 469 6.62 -5.84 21.96
N TYR A 470 6.81 -4.82 21.13
CA TYR A 470 7.99 -4.67 20.27
C TYR A 470 8.89 -3.57 20.81
N ARG A 471 10.15 -3.90 21.11
CA ARG A 471 11.18 -2.95 21.53
C ARG A 471 12.16 -2.77 20.37
N GLN A 472 12.17 -1.58 19.78
CA GLN A 472 12.92 -1.31 18.55
C GLN A 472 14.42 -1.10 18.83
N THR A 473 15.24 -1.49 17.85
CA THR A 473 16.66 -1.12 17.76
C THR A 473 16.90 -0.61 16.34
N LEU A 474 17.73 0.42 16.19
CA LEU A 474 18.07 0.98 14.88
C LEU A 474 19.01 0.03 14.15
N ILE A 475 18.73 -0.22 12.87
CA ILE A 475 19.51 -1.11 12.01
C ILE A 475 20.48 -0.26 11.20
N HIS A 476 21.73 -0.68 11.12
CA HIS A 476 22.76 -0.05 10.29
C HIS A 476 23.72 -1.13 9.79
N GLU A 477 24.70 -0.78 8.96
CA GLU A 477 25.61 -1.75 8.34
C GLU A 477 26.33 -2.65 9.36
N ASN A 478 26.70 -2.10 10.52
CA ASN A 478 27.38 -2.84 11.59
C ASN A 478 26.42 -3.48 12.61
N SER A 479 25.10 -3.29 12.48
CA SER A 479 24.11 -3.90 13.37
C SER A 479 22.86 -4.32 12.60
N THR A 480 22.72 -5.62 12.37
CA THR A 480 21.60 -6.23 11.67
C THR A 480 20.38 -6.50 12.56
N ARG A 481 20.39 -6.00 13.80
CA ARG A 481 19.36 -6.28 14.81
C ARG A 481 18.26 -5.23 14.74
N ALA A 482 17.04 -5.67 14.45
CA ALA A 482 15.86 -4.81 14.37
C ALA A 482 15.19 -4.54 15.73
N GLY A 483 15.47 -5.39 16.72
CA GLY A 483 14.97 -5.23 18.09
C GLY A 483 14.50 -6.54 18.72
N PHE A 484 13.67 -6.41 19.74
CA PHE A 484 13.21 -7.52 20.58
C PHE A 484 11.69 -7.57 20.70
N LEU A 485 11.16 -8.77 20.83
CA LEU A 485 9.74 -9.05 21.03
C LEU A 485 9.52 -9.71 22.39
N ASP A 486 8.75 -9.03 23.24
CA ASP A 486 8.23 -9.62 24.47
C ASP A 486 6.88 -10.25 24.15
N LEU A 487 6.83 -11.57 24.21
CA LEU A 487 5.66 -12.37 23.87
C LEU A 487 5.10 -13.02 25.12
N ALA A 488 3.77 -12.99 25.26
CA ALA A 488 3.06 -13.61 26.35
C ALA A 488 1.96 -14.53 25.79
N GLY A 489 2.05 -15.85 26.01
CA GLY A 489 1.05 -16.83 25.52
C GLY A 489 1.10 -17.15 24.02
N CYS A 490 2.14 -16.70 23.32
CA CYS A 490 2.36 -16.97 21.89
C CYS A 490 3.85 -17.04 21.52
N LYS A 491 4.17 -17.70 20.41
CA LYS A 491 5.51 -17.75 19.81
C LYS A 491 5.49 -17.12 18.41
N VAL A 492 6.53 -16.40 18.01
CA VAL A 492 6.62 -15.85 16.64
C VAL A 492 6.73 -16.99 15.63
N ALA A 493 6.12 -16.82 14.46
CA ALA A 493 6.24 -17.73 13.34
C ALA A 493 6.92 -17.08 12.13
N ASP A 494 6.46 -15.91 11.69
CA ASP A 494 7.00 -15.21 10.52
C ASP A 494 6.75 -13.70 10.60
N MET A 495 7.51 -12.93 9.83
CA MET A 495 7.32 -11.49 9.63
C MET A 495 6.27 -11.23 8.53
N LEU A 496 5.34 -10.33 8.79
CA LEU A 496 4.35 -9.84 7.83
C LEU A 496 4.81 -8.49 7.24
N PRO A 497 4.15 -7.95 6.19
CA PRO A 497 4.49 -6.65 5.63
C PRO A 497 4.62 -5.59 6.72
N SER A 498 5.81 -4.99 6.80
CA SER A 498 6.20 -4.08 7.87
C SER A 498 6.70 -2.77 7.29
N THR A 499 6.58 -1.68 8.04
CA THR A 499 6.94 -0.33 7.60
C THR A 499 8.31 0.04 8.13
N PHE A 500 9.21 0.38 7.21
CA PHE A 500 10.58 0.78 7.47
C PHE A 500 10.76 2.26 7.13
N VAL A 501 11.51 2.98 7.95
CA VAL A 501 11.85 4.40 7.78
C VAL A 501 13.37 4.46 7.58
N PRO A 502 13.86 4.54 6.33
CA PRO A 502 15.28 4.73 6.07
C PRO A 502 15.66 6.21 6.24
N THR A 503 16.82 6.44 6.83
CA THR A 503 17.45 7.75 6.98
C THR A 503 18.49 7.90 5.89
N CYS A 504 18.38 8.95 5.08
CA CYS A 504 19.27 9.13 3.92
C CYS A 504 20.71 9.40 4.37
N GLU A 505 21.68 8.69 3.79
CA GLU A 505 23.11 8.85 4.09
C GLU A 505 23.67 10.25 3.76
N ARG A 506 23.15 10.92 2.73
CA ARG A 506 23.71 12.22 2.27
C ARG A 506 23.24 13.43 3.07
N CYS A 507 22.03 13.37 3.62
CA CYS A 507 21.38 14.53 4.25
C CYS A 507 20.74 14.20 5.60
N SER A 508 20.93 12.98 6.11
CA SER A 508 20.40 12.46 7.37
C SER A 508 18.90 12.69 7.56
N THR A 509 18.15 12.85 6.47
CA THR A 509 16.72 13.12 6.53
C THR A 509 15.94 11.80 6.43
N PRO A 510 15.04 11.50 7.38
CA PRO A 510 14.25 10.28 7.35
C PRO A 510 13.22 10.33 6.22
N ALA A 511 13.20 9.28 5.40
CA ALA A 511 12.23 9.10 4.35
C ALA A 511 10.84 8.72 4.92
N PRO A 512 9.75 8.90 4.15
CA PRO A 512 8.46 8.34 4.54
C PRO A 512 8.54 6.82 4.74
N GLY A 513 7.67 6.28 5.59
CA GLY A 513 7.61 4.84 5.85
C GLY A 513 7.34 4.02 4.58
N LEU A 514 8.29 3.13 4.25
CA LEU A 514 8.24 2.21 3.12
C LEU A 514 7.83 0.83 3.60
N VAL A 515 6.82 0.24 2.96
CA VAL A 515 6.38 -1.12 3.30
C VAL A 515 7.26 -2.12 2.56
N SER A 516 7.88 -3.05 3.30
CA SER A 516 8.72 -4.10 2.75
C SER A 516 8.37 -5.46 3.38
N VAL A 517 8.70 -6.52 2.64
CA VAL A 517 8.55 -7.92 3.02
C VAL A 517 9.86 -8.67 2.80
N ARG A 518 10.00 -9.83 3.45
CA ARG A 518 11.14 -10.73 3.23
C ARG A 518 11.31 -11.06 1.74
N GLY A 519 12.53 -10.96 1.25
CA GLY A 519 12.92 -11.21 -0.14
C GLY A 519 12.70 -10.03 -1.10
N SER A 520 12.14 -8.91 -0.66
CA SER A 520 11.96 -7.72 -1.50
C SER A 520 13.16 -6.77 -1.40
N SER A 521 13.50 -6.14 -2.53
CA SER A 521 14.34 -4.94 -2.58
C SER A 521 13.45 -3.73 -2.79
N VAL A 522 13.69 -2.67 -2.02
CA VAL A 522 12.96 -1.41 -2.10
C VAL A 522 13.95 -0.32 -2.45
N THR A 523 13.75 0.29 -3.62
CA THR A 523 14.51 1.44 -4.08
C THR A 523 13.62 2.68 -4.01
N ASN A 524 14.16 3.79 -3.53
CA ASN A 524 13.46 5.09 -3.53
C ASN A 524 14.48 6.23 -3.60
N VAL A 525 13.97 7.46 -3.69
CA VAL A 525 14.74 8.69 -3.81
C VAL A 525 14.45 9.55 -2.59
N CYS A 526 15.50 10.10 -2.00
CA CYS A 526 15.38 11.05 -0.90
C CYS A 526 14.65 12.31 -1.40
N ARG A 527 13.66 12.79 -0.64
CA ARG A 527 12.86 13.97 -1.00
C ARG A 527 13.64 15.29 -0.84
N ASP A 528 14.71 15.29 -0.05
CA ASP A 528 15.48 16.49 0.27
C ASP A 528 16.73 16.63 -0.61
N CYS A 529 17.52 15.55 -0.77
CA CYS A 529 18.77 15.60 -1.54
C CYS A 529 18.70 14.89 -2.90
N HIS A 530 17.56 14.28 -3.24
CA HIS A 530 17.37 13.47 -4.45
C HIS A 530 18.37 12.31 -4.62
N GLY A 531 19.06 11.90 -3.54
CA GLY A 531 19.90 10.72 -3.53
C GLY A 531 19.08 9.45 -3.64
N HIS A 532 19.51 8.52 -4.48
CA HIS A 532 18.95 7.18 -4.53
C HIS A 532 19.37 6.39 -3.30
N PHE A 533 18.43 5.65 -2.72
CA PHE A 533 18.71 4.72 -1.66
C PHE A 533 17.93 3.43 -1.86
N THR A 534 18.52 2.32 -1.42
CA THR A 534 18.00 0.97 -1.60
C THR A 534 18.24 0.18 -0.33
N PHE A 535 17.23 -0.57 0.12
CA PHE A 535 17.45 -1.65 1.07
C PHE A 535 16.80 -2.94 0.60
N LYS A 536 17.40 -4.06 0.98
CA LYS A 536 16.88 -5.40 0.68
C LYS A 536 16.97 -6.25 1.94
N ILE A 537 15.92 -7.02 2.20
CA ILE A 537 15.81 -7.90 3.37
C ILE A 537 15.69 -9.34 2.87
N PRO A 538 16.80 -10.06 2.60
CA PRO A 538 16.75 -11.42 2.07
C PRO A 538 16.20 -12.42 3.08
N GLU A 539 16.64 -12.30 4.33
CA GLU A 539 16.35 -13.25 5.40
C GLU A 539 15.92 -12.52 6.68
N VAL A 540 14.99 -13.13 7.41
CA VAL A 540 14.55 -12.69 8.74
C VAL A 540 14.74 -13.86 9.71
N LYS A 541 15.49 -13.63 10.79
CA LYS A 541 15.68 -14.63 11.85
C LYS A 541 15.05 -14.16 13.15
N PHE A 542 14.35 -15.09 13.80
CA PHE A 542 13.82 -14.93 15.15
C PHE A 542 14.62 -15.81 16.10
N LEU A 543 15.37 -15.19 17.00
CA LEU A 543 16.19 -15.89 17.98
C LEU A 543 15.57 -15.73 19.37
N PHE A 544 15.21 -16.83 19.99
CA PHE A 544 14.66 -16.84 21.33
C PHE A 544 15.81 -16.71 22.34
N ILE A 545 15.81 -15.65 23.15
CA ILE A 545 16.83 -15.40 24.17
C ILE A 545 16.29 -15.74 25.56
N THR A 546 15.16 -15.15 25.94
CA THR A 546 14.57 -15.33 27.27
C THR A 546 13.08 -15.59 27.12
N PRO A 547 12.46 -16.44 27.97
CA PRO A 547 11.00 -16.50 28.06
C PRO A 547 10.45 -15.09 28.26
N GLY A 548 9.50 -14.71 27.40
CA GLY A 548 8.85 -13.40 27.48
C GLY A 548 8.04 -13.23 28.77
N SER A 549 7.50 -12.03 28.96
CA SER A 549 6.66 -11.69 30.11
C SER A 549 5.58 -12.75 30.35
N LEU A 550 5.31 -13.05 31.63
CA LEU A 550 4.18 -13.89 32.02
C LEU A 550 2.92 -13.43 31.29
N PRO A 551 2.07 -14.36 30.81
CA PRO A 551 0.81 -13.99 30.17
C PRO A 551 0.06 -13.04 31.10
N PRO A 552 -0.57 -11.97 30.55
CA PRO A 552 -1.30 -11.01 31.38
C PRO A 552 -2.23 -11.79 32.31
N PRO A 553 -2.29 -11.45 33.61
CA PRO A 553 -3.15 -12.13 34.55
C PRO A 553 -4.55 -12.16 33.95
N THR A 554 -5.16 -13.35 33.90
CA THR A 554 -6.51 -13.56 33.37
C THR A 554 -7.53 -12.86 34.29
N SER A 555 -7.53 -11.54 34.25
CA SER A 555 -8.34 -10.59 35.01
C SER A 555 -9.36 -9.93 34.08
N GLY A 556 -9.90 -10.72 33.15
CA GLY A 556 -11.26 -10.51 32.67
C GLY A 556 -12.13 -11.58 33.31
N PRO A 557 -13.38 -11.29 33.70
CA PRO A 557 -14.29 -12.34 34.17
C PRO A 557 -14.33 -13.40 33.08
N ARG A 558 -13.71 -14.56 33.35
CA ARG A 558 -13.92 -15.73 32.50
C ARG A 558 -15.43 -15.91 32.52
N ARG A 559 -16.10 -15.68 31.38
CA ARG A 559 -17.44 -16.20 31.18
C ARG A 559 -17.29 -17.70 31.34
N LYS A 560 -17.51 -18.18 32.57
CA LYS A 560 -17.39 -19.58 32.95
C LYS A 560 -18.37 -20.26 32.01
N GLN A 561 -17.86 -20.96 30.99
CA GLN A 561 -18.71 -21.77 30.13
C GLN A 561 -19.40 -22.73 31.07
N GLU A 562 -20.70 -22.49 31.27
CA GLU A 562 -21.52 -23.32 32.11
C GLU A 562 -21.50 -24.73 31.51
N LYS A 563 -20.85 -25.66 32.21
CA LYS A 563 -20.87 -27.07 31.83
C LYS A 563 -22.25 -27.59 32.18
N LEU A 564 -23.21 -27.45 31.27
CA LEU A 564 -24.61 -27.87 31.46
C LEU A 564 -24.77 -29.39 31.68
N GLY A 565 -23.69 -30.18 31.58
CA GLY A 565 -23.74 -31.64 31.80
C GLY A 565 -24.63 -32.39 30.80
N LEU A 566 -25.03 -31.75 29.70
CA LEU A 566 -25.93 -32.30 28.70
C LEU A 566 -25.15 -33.14 27.69
N HIS A 567 -25.51 -34.42 27.56
CA HIS A 567 -25.00 -35.30 26.52
C HIS A 567 -25.88 -35.22 25.26
N ALA A 568 -25.25 -35.07 24.10
CA ALA A 568 -25.94 -35.01 22.82
C ALA A 568 -26.58 -36.36 22.48
N GLY A 569 -27.91 -36.43 22.48
CA GLY A 569 -28.69 -37.65 22.29
C GLY A 569 -29.81 -37.78 23.32
N ASP A 570 -29.57 -37.27 24.53
CA ASP A 570 -30.52 -37.37 25.64
C ASP A 570 -31.60 -36.28 25.56
N GLN A 571 -32.75 -36.53 26.19
CA GLN A 571 -33.82 -35.54 26.30
C GLN A 571 -33.47 -34.51 27.38
N LEU A 572 -33.72 -33.23 27.11
CA LEU A 572 -33.58 -32.18 28.13
C LEU A 572 -34.60 -32.41 29.27
N PRO A 573 -34.31 -31.91 30.49
CA PRO A 573 -35.30 -31.86 31.57
C PRO A 573 -36.62 -31.25 31.07
N SER A 574 -37.74 -31.94 31.31
CA SER A 574 -39.08 -31.55 30.83
C SER A 574 -39.17 -31.28 29.31
N LYS A 575 -38.31 -31.94 28.51
CA LYS A 575 -38.20 -31.77 27.04
C LYS A 575 -37.92 -30.32 26.62
N GLY A 576 -37.29 -29.54 27.50
CA GLY A 576 -36.96 -28.14 27.24
C GLY A 576 -38.11 -27.15 27.43
N THR A 577 -39.23 -27.57 28.03
CA THR A 577 -40.39 -26.70 28.30
C THR A 577 -40.22 -25.93 29.60
N CYS A 578 -40.94 -24.81 29.75
CA CYS A 578 -41.08 -24.10 31.02
C CYS A 578 -42.53 -23.72 31.28
N SER A 579 -42.81 -23.19 32.46
CA SER A 579 -44.15 -22.73 32.85
C SER A 579 -44.69 -21.63 31.91
N HIS A 580 -43.81 -20.77 31.37
CA HIS A 580 -44.18 -19.70 30.44
C HIS A 580 -44.47 -20.21 29.01
N TYR A 581 -43.69 -21.18 28.53
CA TYR A 581 -43.79 -21.71 27.16
C TYR A 581 -43.89 -23.23 27.15
N ARG A 582 -45.06 -23.74 27.51
CA ARG A 582 -45.37 -25.19 27.56
C ARG A 582 -45.27 -25.91 26.21
N LYS A 583 -45.28 -25.17 25.10
CA LYS A 583 -45.20 -25.68 23.72
C LYS A 583 -43.83 -25.41 23.06
N SER A 584 -42.85 -24.93 23.83
CA SER A 584 -41.48 -24.68 23.38
C SER A 584 -40.61 -25.84 23.84
N TYR A 585 -40.13 -26.67 22.91
CA TYR A 585 -39.22 -27.77 23.19
C TYR A 585 -37.78 -27.36 22.88
N ARG A 586 -37.38 -26.18 23.33
CA ARG A 586 -36.07 -25.57 23.05
C ARG A 586 -35.60 -24.73 24.22
N TRP A 587 -34.32 -24.82 24.50
CA TRP A 587 -33.62 -23.85 25.33
C TRP A 587 -32.84 -22.89 24.44
N PHE A 588 -32.73 -21.63 24.87
CA PHE A 588 -32.05 -20.57 24.14
C PHE A 588 -30.72 -20.27 24.80
N ARG A 589 -29.68 -20.11 23.99
CA ARG A 589 -28.40 -19.55 24.43
C ARG A 589 -28.39 -18.07 24.10
N PHE A 590 -28.56 -17.25 25.14
CA PHE A 590 -28.64 -15.80 25.02
C PHE A 590 -27.27 -15.20 24.69
N SER A 591 -27.22 -14.22 23.80
CA SER A 591 -25.96 -13.61 23.32
C SER A 591 -25.31 -12.71 24.39
N CYS A 592 -26.14 -12.02 25.19
CA CYS A 592 -25.72 -11.15 26.28
C CYS A 592 -24.82 -11.87 27.31
N CYS A 593 -25.26 -13.01 27.86
CA CYS A 593 -24.55 -13.73 28.93
C CYS A 593 -24.03 -15.13 28.55
N SER A 594 -24.39 -15.67 27.37
CA SER A 594 -24.05 -17.02 26.91
C SER A 594 -24.61 -18.17 27.77
N ARG A 595 -25.48 -17.87 28.73
CA ARG A 595 -26.21 -18.84 29.55
C ARG A 595 -27.43 -19.39 28.80
N VAL A 596 -27.91 -20.53 29.27
CA VAL A 596 -28.96 -21.29 28.58
C VAL A 596 -30.23 -21.30 29.41
N HIS A 597 -31.29 -20.74 28.85
CA HIS A 597 -32.58 -20.63 29.52
C HIS A 597 -33.72 -21.13 28.62
N PRO A 598 -34.81 -21.70 29.16
CA PRO A 598 -35.95 -22.17 28.36
C PRO A 598 -36.66 -21.06 27.59
N CYS A 599 -36.61 -19.82 28.09
CA CYS A 599 -37.20 -18.65 27.44
C CYS A 599 -36.69 -17.33 28.01
N ASP A 600 -37.01 -16.25 27.30
CA ASP A 600 -36.71 -14.86 27.64
C ASP A 600 -37.16 -14.47 29.07
N LYS A 601 -38.35 -14.93 29.48
CA LYS A 601 -38.89 -14.66 30.83
C LYS A 601 -38.23 -15.46 31.95
N CYS A 602 -37.60 -16.59 31.63
CA CYS A 602 -36.78 -17.33 32.59
C CYS A 602 -35.43 -16.64 32.75
N HIS A 603 -34.84 -16.21 31.64
CA HIS A 603 -33.60 -15.43 31.63
C HIS A 603 -33.72 -14.16 32.49
N ASP A 604 -34.72 -13.31 32.23
CA ASP A 604 -34.85 -12.02 32.95
C ASP A 604 -35.18 -12.17 34.45
N LYS A 605 -35.55 -13.36 34.90
CA LYS A 605 -35.79 -13.65 36.32
C LYS A 605 -34.54 -14.11 37.06
N GLU A 606 -33.61 -14.76 36.35
CA GLU A 606 -32.42 -15.37 36.92
C GLU A 606 -31.17 -14.51 36.68
N GLU A 607 -31.20 -13.60 35.71
CA GLU A 607 -30.10 -12.71 35.35
C GLU A 607 -30.38 -11.24 35.71
N ASP A 608 -29.34 -10.52 36.14
CA ASP A 608 -29.42 -9.09 36.53
C ASP A 608 -29.48 -8.12 35.31
N HIS A 609 -29.84 -8.62 34.13
CA HIS A 609 -29.95 -7.83 32.91
C HIS A 609 -31.07 -8.31 31.99
N ILE A 610 -31.54 -7.42 31.12
CA ILE A 610 -32.56 -7.71 30.11
C ILE A 610 -31.97 -8.65 29.05
N ASN A 611 -32.78 -9.59 28.54
CA ASN A 611 -32.38 -10.46 27.45
C ASN A 611 -32.05 -9.71 26.15
N GLU A 612 -31.05 -10.21 25.43
CA GLU A 612 -30.78 -9.89 24.04
C GLU A 612 -31.12 -11.09 23.15
N TRP A 613 -31.33 -10.89 21.85
CA TRP A 613 -31.68 -12.00 20.95
C TRP A 613 -30.69 -13.17 21.00
N ALA A 614 -31.21 -14.37 21.23
CA ALA A 614 -30.43 -15.60 21.22
C ALA A 614 -30.04 -16.02 19.80
N ASN A 615 -28.76 -16.34 19.58
CA ASN A 615 -28.23 -16.78 18.28
C ASN A 615 -28.26 -18.30 18.11
N ARG A 616 -28.41 -19.07 19.20
CA ARG A 616 -28.36 -20.54 19.20
C ARG A 616 -29.47 -21.11 20.09
N ILE A 617 -29.96 -22.29 19.73
CA ILE A 617 -30.95 -23.05 20.49
C ILE A 617 -30.47 -24.49 20.70
N ILE A 618 -30.87 -25.07 21.83
CA ILE A 618 -30.64 -26.48 22.16
C ILE A 618 -31.97 -27.22 22.03
N CYS A 619 -31.97 -28.31 21.28
CA CYS A 619 -33.15 -29.13 21.04
C CYS A 619 -33.57 -29.87 22.31
N GLY A 620 -34.83 -29.75 22.72
CA GLY A 620 -35.39 -30.46 23.87
C GLY A 620 -35.42 -31.99 23.76
N TRP A 621 -35.29 -32.53 22.56
CA TRP A 621 -35.42 -33.96 22.28
C TRP A 621 -34.09 -34.72 22.20
N CYS A 622 -33.04 -34.07 21.71
CA CYS A 622 -31.74 -34.72 21.49
C CYS A 622 -30.58 -33.90 22.07
N SER A 623 -30.86 -32.83 22.81
CA SER A 623 -29.87 -31.97 23.47
C SER A 623 -28.76 -31.43 22.56
N ARG A 624 -28.97 -31.45 21.23
CA ARG A 624 -28.04 -30.91 20.23
C ARG A 624 -28.28 -29.43 20.03
N GLU A 625 -27.19 -28.67 20.01
CA GLU A 625 -27.20 -27.23 19.77
C GLU A 625 -27.20 -26.93 18.27
N GLN A 626 -28.06 -26.01 17.84
CA GLN A 626 -28.19 -25.55 16.45
C GLN A 626 -28.41 -24.04 16.41
N ASN A 627 -28.17 -23.41 15.25
CA ASN A 627 -28.36 -21.98 15.09
C ASN A 627 -29.84 -21.60 15.17
N TYR A 628 -30.13 -20.48 15.82
CA TYR A 628 -31.47 -19.92 15.86
C TYR A 628 -31.77 -19.18 14.57
N SER A 629 -32.82 -19.60 13.87
CA SER A 629 -33.44 -18.83 12.79
C SER A 629 -34.96 -18.94 12.96
N SER A 630 -35.67 -17.85 12.69
CA SER A 630 -37.13 -17.79 12.79
C SER A 630 -37.85 -18.81 11.90
N ALA A 631 -37.17 -19.37 10.90
CA ALA A 631 -37.68 -20.41 10.00
C ALA A 631 -37.48 -21.85 10.53
N VAL A 632 -36.73 -22.05 11.62
CA VAL A 632 -36.39 -23.39 12.13
C VAL A 632 -37.52 -23.89 13.05
N GLU A 633 -38.52 -24.55 12.46
CA GLU A 633 -39.64 -25.17 13.19
C GLU A 633 -39.30 -26.57 13.72
N ALA A 634 -38.33 -27.25 13.11
CA ALA A 634 -37.88 -28.59 13.46
C ALA A 634 -36.36 -28.65 13.70
N CYS A 635 -35.92 -29.60 14.52
CA CYS A 635 -34.51 -29.83 14.77
C CYS A 635 -33.83 -30.40 13.52
N ARG A 636 -32.70 -29.80 13.12
CA ARG A 636 -31.91 -30.25 11.96
C ARG A 636 -31.31 -31.64 12.14
N PHE A 637 -31.15 -32.10 13.39
CA PHE A 637 -30.50 -33.37 13.71
C PHE A 637 -31.48 -34.53 13.92
N CYS A 638 -32.57 -34.31 14.66
CA CYS A 638 -33.55 -35.38 14.97
C CYS A 638 -34.89 -35.22 14.24
N GLY A 639 -35.07 -34.16 13.44
CA GLY A 639 -36.28 -33.92 12.65
C GLY A 639 -37.54 -33.59 13.45
N ARG A 640 -37.49 -33.57 14.79
CA ARG A 640 -38.66 -33.30 15.64
C ARG A 640 -38.96 -31.81 15.71
N TYR A 641 -40.25 -31.47 15.74
CA TYR A 641 -40.72 -30.10 15.89
C TYR A 641 -40.32 -29.53 17.26
N LEU A 642 -39.80 -28.31 17.25
CA LEU A 642 -39.32 -27.57 18.43
C LEU A 642 -40.37 -26.60 18.98
N ILE A 643 -41.37 -26.29 18.16
CA ILE A 643 -42.48 -25.42 18.49
C ILE A 643 -43.76 -26.22 18.28
N GLY A 644 -44.68 -26.19 19.24
CA GLY A 644 -45.99 -26.79 19.07
C GLY A 644 -46.72 -26.19 17.86
N ARG A 645 -47.37 -27.04 17.06
CA ARG A 645 -48.14 -26.58 15.89
C ARG A 645 -49.06 -25.42 16.27
N LYS A 646 -49.08 -24.36 15.46
CA LYS A 646 -50.07 -23.28 15.56
C LYS A 646 -51.45 -23.93 15.59
N GLY A 647 -52.23 -23.66 16.64
CA GLY A 647 -53.56 -24.24 16.81
C GLY A 647 -54.43 -23.93 15.60
N ARG A 648 -55.37 -24.82 15.27
CA ARG A 648 -56.48 -24.46 14.38
C ARG A 648 -57.22 -23.33 15.08
N GLY A 649 -57.33 -22.16 14.43
CA GLY A 649 -57.86 -20.94 15.03
C GLY A 649 -59.25 -21.18 15.64
N PHE A 650 -59.31 -21.34 16.95
CA PHE A 650 -60.54 -21.38 17.71
C PHE A 650 -60.68 -20.04 18.42
N TRP A 651 -61.84 -19.43 18.27
CA TRP A 651 -62.13 -18.11 18.81
C TRP A 651 -62.55 -18.24 20.28
N GLU A 652 -61.60 -18.02 21.20
CA GLU A 652 -61.90 -17.82 22.63
C GLU A 652 -61.19 -16.56 23.11
N GLY A 653 -61.95 -15.64 23.73
CA GLY A 653 -61.37 -14.54 24.52
C GLY A 653 -60.75 -13.36 23.75
N GLY A 654 -61.06 -13.14 22.47
CA GLY A 654 -60.77 -11.85 21.81
C GLY A 654 -59.38 -11.68 21.17
N LYS A 655 -58.58 -12.75 21.02
CA LYS A 655 -57.35 -12.76 20.21
C LYS A 655 -57.35 -13.89 19.18
N GLY A 656 -58.38 -13.94 18.33
CA GLY A 656 -58.53 -14.97 17.29
C GLY A 656 -58.06 -14.53 15.89
N THR A 657 -57.64 -15.50 15.08
CA THR A 657 -57.18 -15.33 13.70
C THR A 657 -58.32 -14.81 12.80
N ARG A 658 -58.14 -13.62 12.20
CA ARG A 658 -59.13 -12.96 11.32
C ARG A 658 -59.20 -13.54 9.89
N ASP A 659 -58.31 -14.48 9.56
CA ASP A 659 -58.27 -15.14 8.25
C ASP A 659 -59.45 -16.08 8.03
N ARG A 660 -60.29 -15.78 7.02
CA ARG A 660 -61.43 -16.61 6.60
C ARG A 660 -61.07 -18.06 6.28
N ARG A 661 -59.87 -18.33 5.79
CA ARG A 661 -59.40 -19.70 5.48
C ARG A 661 -59.17 -20.54 6.75
N MET A 662 -58.70 -19.92 7.83
CA MET A 662 -58.37 -20.61 9.08
C MET A 662 -59.50 -20.59 10.11
N MET A 663 -60.52 -19.73 9.95
CA MET A 663 -61.72 -19.76 10.78
C MET A 663 -62.51 -21.06 10.61
N SER A 664 -63.07 -21.56 11.71
CA SER A 664 -63.98 -22.71 11.71
C SER A 664 -65.17 -22.48 10.77
N ARG A 665 -65.65 -23.55 10.12
CA ARG A 665 -66.90 -23.50 9.34
C ARG A 665 -68.13 -23.19 10.21
N LYS A 666 -68.06 -23.44 11.51
CA LYS A 666 -69.13 -23.15 12.47
C LYS A 666 -69.10 -21.71 13.02
N ASP A 667 -68.10 -20.91 12.64
CA ASP A 667 -67.98 -19.52 13.12
C ASP A 667 -68.89 -18.59 12.28
N PRO A 668 -69.90 -17.93 12.88
CA PRO A 668 -70.84 -17.08 12.16
C PRO A 668 -70.16 -15.86 11.50
N ARG A 669 -68.96 -15.45 11.94
CA ARG A 669 -68.22 -14.31 11.38
C ARG A 669 -67.48 -14.65 10.08
N LYS A 670 -67.31 -15.93 9.77
CA LYS A 670 -66.61 -16.38 8.54
C LYS A 670 -67.33 -16.00 7.25
N TYR A 671 -68.66 -15.94 7.29
CA TYR A 671 -69.52 -15.69 6.14
C TYR A 671 -70.10 -14.28 6.11
N LYS A 672 -69.83 -13.45 7.13
CA LYS A 672 -70.31 -12.07 7.20
C LYS A 672 -69.43 -11.18 6.31
N ARG A 673 -70.03 -10.48 5.33
CA ARG A 673 -69.30 -9.61 4.38
C ARG A 673 -68.67 -8.42 5.12
N ILE A 674 -67.36 -8.27 5.01
CA ILE A 674 -66.64 -7.04 5.40
C ILE A 674 -66.87 -6.04 4.27
N GLY A 675 -67.39 -4.86 4.58
CA GLY A 675 -67.75 -3.84 3.59
C GLY A 675 -66.54 -3.32 2.79
N GLY A 676 -66.72 -3.25 1.48
CA GLY A 676 -66.33 -2.14 0.60
C GLY A 676 -64.87 -1.74 0.36
N SER A 677 -63.91 -1.91 1.27
CA SER A 677 -62.66 -1.12 1.20
C SER A 677 -61.35 -1.91 1.29
N ALA A 678 -61.28 -3.11 0.68
CA ALA A 678 -60.03 -3.89 0.62
C ALA A 678 -59.93 -4.78 -0.64
N ALA A 679 -60.46 -4.32 -1.78
CA ALA A 679 -60.43 -5.06 -3.04
C ALA A 679 -59.61 -4.36 -4.15
N LYS A 680 -58.73 -3.42 -3.80
CA LYS A 680 -57.79 -2.80 -4.75
C LYS A 680 -56.37 -2.89 -4.18
N GLU A 681 -55.78 -4.07 -4.31
CA GLU A 681 -54.34 -4.26 -4.52
C GLU A 681 -54.15 -5.74 -4.84
N LYS A 682 -54.05 -6.02 -6.14
CA LYS A 682 -53.61 -7.29 -6.67
C LYS A 682 -52.68 -7.00 -7.83
#